data_AF-C7RAP3-F1
#
_entry.id   AF-C7RAP3-F1
#
_cell.length_a   1.000
_cell.length_b   1.000
_cell.length_c   1.000
_cell.angle_alpha   90.00
_cell.angle_beta   90.00
_cell.angle_gamma   90.00
#
_symmetry.space_group_name_H-M   'P 1'
#
loop_
_entity.id
_entity.type
_entity.pdbx_description
1 polymer ?
#
loop_
_entity_poly.entity_id
_entity_poly.type
_entity_poly.pdbx_seq_one_letter_code
_entity_poly.pdbx_strand_id
1 'polypeptide(L)'
;MNKLLGISFRLVLCLGALLTQVSIAAQDLSQAKQLCENASAQQREMARAAGYDVDALCASLKSQSSQDSKTTSSASSILPRELDNFPIGAEQHHLEDEIESNKPRIEQKLEPFGYDIFAGLPTTYTPVTDLPVPSNYVVGPGDVIQVQLYGKENNSYELVVSRNGSIQFPQLGPINVAGLSYTELKESLTQQINEQFIGVKSNISLGELRSIQVFVLGESYKPGAYTVSSLSTVMNALYVSGGIKEVGSLRNIQLKRNGQLISSIDLYDFLLKGDIRADRRLQSGDVIFIPSVNKTASIAGEVVRPAIYEIKNEKSISELVDLAGGFLPSAYTQDVRIERIDNENQKTALDIDLTTKAGRLTTLKAGDFLKVYPVAEKNENIVELSGHVERPGTLAWKKGLRLADVISNAKQLKLNANIDAVIIAREVTPLGELKVHHASLRAAWKNYDSFDNILLEPRDRIIILANSITEKEVDIYKKESREKKYLDAVESQKFDVSRLNAGRSLTYETGVPSNNIEPLDNEVGSEYLTKDKALLNGEKQLKPEIEEYELLELEIRNQEVEKLVKELKSQSTYENPARVVRVDGAVKFPGEYPLTETMSSADLINIAGGLSESAYIVEAEITRQEIIGNETAKITHLPVELQSEFLGNRSSTLKAKDQLSVKITPEYRNETFVEVQGEVRFPGRYKVARGETLTQLIERVGGFSDFAHIKATVFSRKELREHEQKQLDQLQDKLRQSIATIELEQSNIGKTADVSSAKSLIDILDTTEATGRLVINLDGILAGKIEDVVLKDGDMLIVPSYRQEVTVVGEVQVATSHLYNPNFDFEDYIDRSGGEKDTANSDAIYIVKADGSVILPNRSSWLTHSDAKIESGDTIVVPLDTTRVDSLELWSRVSQIVYQLALGAAAVNSF
;
A
#
# COMPACT_ATOMS: atom_id res chain seq x y z
N MET A 1 78.40 -15.15 -18.59
CA MET A 1 77.94 -16.03 -17.50
C MET A 1 76.41 -16.00 -17.47
N ASN A 2 75.76 -17.17 -17.45
CA ASN A 2 74.33 -17.47 -17.15
C ASN A 2 73.25 -16.66 -17.93
N LYS A 3 72.48 -17.28 -18.85
CA LYS A 3 71.26 -18.13 -18.64
C LYS A 3 70.10 -17.33 -18.01
N LEU A 4 68.84 -17.33 -18.51
CA LEU A 4 68.15 -18.20 -19.49
C LEU A 4 66.97 -17.44 -20.19
N LEU A 5 66.38 -18.03 -21.25
CA LEU A 5 65.22 -17.57 -22.08
C LEU A 5 63.99 -17.11 -21.24
N GLY A 6 63.04 -16.27 -21.68
CA GLY A 6 62.69 -15.60 -22.96
C GLY A 6 61.51 -14.61 -22.69
N ILE A 7 60.64 -14.11 -23.59
CA ILE A 7 60.50 -14.03 -25.07
C ILE A 7 59.45 -12.90 -25.32
N SER A 8 59.83 -11.69 -25.80
CA SER A 8 59.68 -11.13 -27.17
C SER A 8 58.24 -10.89 -27.71
N PHE A 9 57.87 -9.81 -28.43
CA PHE A 9 58.48 -8.48 -28.71
C PHE A 9 57.44 -7.52 -29.40
N ARG A 10 57.81 -6.25 -29.62
CA ARG A 10 57.08 -5.15 -30.31
C ARG A 10 56.81 -5.42 -31.81
N LEU A 11 55.71 -5.00 -32.45
CA LEU A 11 55.18 -3.65 -32.79
C LEU A 11 56.04 -2.85 -33.81
N VAL A 12 55.49 -2.64 -35.02
CA VAL A 12 55.86 -1.63 -36.06
C VAL A 12 54.59 -1.24 -36.86
N LEU A 13 54.53 0.00 -37.38
CA LEU A 13 53.37 0.67 -38.01
C LEU A 13 53.33 0.67 -39.56
N CYS A 14 52.14 1.06 -40.09
CA CYS A 14 51.87 1.95 -41.26
C CYS A 14 51.12 1.41 -42.52
N LEU A 15 49.93 2.03 -42.73
CA LEU A 15 49.19 2.39 -43.97
C LEU A 15 48.96 1.38 -45.12
N GLY A 16 47.68 1.13 -45.40
CA GLY A 16 47.13 0.49 -46.62
C GLY A 16 45.59 0.47 -46.56
N ALA A 17 44.87 0.50 -47.69
CA ALA A 17 43.44 0.87 -47.73
C ALA A 17 42.43 -0.27 -48.00
N LEU A 18 41.19 -0.02 -47.55
CA LEU A 18 39.89 -0.65 -47.88
C LEU A 18 39.52 -2.07 -47.39
N LEU A 19 38.23 -2.15 -47.01
CA LEU A 19 37.33 -3.32 -46.99
C LEU A 19 37.63 -4.48 -46.03
N THR A 20 36.94 -4.47 -44.88
CA THR A 20 36.03 -5.57 -44.46
C THR A 20 35.13 -5.04 -43.34
N GLN A 21 33.80 -5.14 -43.48
CA GLN A 21 32.88 -5.09 -42.34
C GLN A 21 32.49 -6.53 -41.99
N VAL A 22 32.89 -6.97 -40.81
CA VAL A 22 32.42 -8.19 -40.14
C VAL A 22 31.99 -7.78 -38.74
N SER A 23 30.87 -8.32 -38.28
CA SER A 23 30.17 -7.93 -37.06
C SER A 23 31.03 -8.00 -35.79
N ILE A 24 31.20 -6.87 -35.11
CA ILE A 24 31.67 -6.80 -33.72
C ILE A 24 30.82 -5.73 -33.00
N ALA A 25 29.86 -6.17 -32.19
CA ALA A 25 29.00 -5.29 -31.39
C ALA A 25 28.57 -5.99 -30.08
N ALA A 26 29.55 -6.30 -29.22
CA ALA A 26 29.32 -6.80 -27.86
C ALA A 26 30.53 -6.56 -26.94
N GLN A 27 31.76 -6.71 -27.44
CA GLN A 27 32.98 -6.55 -26.64
C GLN A 27 33.40 -5.08 -26.41
N ASP A 28 32.89 -4.13 -27.19
CA ASP A 28 33.31 -2.73 -27.11
C ASP A 28 32.76 -2.01 -25.87
N LEU A 29 31.52 -2.32 -25.45
CA LEU A 29 30.83 -1.62 -24.37
C LEU A 29 31.45 -1.91 -22.98
N SER A 30 31.97 -3.12 -22.77
CA SER A 30 32.68 -3.46 -21.52
C SER A 30 34.06 -2.79 -21.46
N GLN A 31 34.78 -2.69 -22.59
CA GLN A 31 36.02 -1.93 -22.67
C GLN A 31 35.79 -0.43 -22.46
N ALA A 32 34.72 0.14 -23.03
CA ALA A 32 34.33 1.53 -22.80
C ALA A 32 34.02 1.82 -21.31
N LYS A 33 33.28 0.93 -20.63
CA LYS A 33 33.03 1.03 -19.18
C LYS A 33 34.33 0.93 -18.37
N GLN A 34 35.22 0.00 -18.72
CA GLN A 34 36.50 -0.17 -18.04
C GLN A 34 37.45 1.02 -18.26
N LEU A 35 37.35 1.72 -19.41
CA LEU A 35 38.04 2.99 -19.67
C LEU A 35 37.45 4.15 -18.85
N CYS A 36 36.12 4.24 -18.71
CA CYS A 36 35.46 5.23 -17.85
C CYS A 36 35.89 5.12 -16.38
N GLU A 37 36.02 3.90 -15.86
CA GLU A 37 36.43 3.66 -14.47
C GLU A 37 37.94 3.91 -14.24
N ASN A 38 38.80 3.58 -15.21
CA ASN A 38 40.26 3.67 -15.06
C ASN A 38 40.90 4.94 -15.66
N ALA A 39 40.12 5.88 -16.21
CA ALA A 39 40.64 7.15 -16.68
C ALA A 39 41.29 7.94 -15.52
N SER A 40 42.55 8.32 -15.67
CA SER A 40 43.26 9.18 -14.71
C SER A 40 42.80 10.64 -14.80
N ALA A 41 42.99 11.42 -13.74
CA ALA A 41 42.65 12.85 -13.71
C ALA A 41 43.30 13.61 -14.89
N GLN A 42 44.59 13.36 -15.14
CA GLN A 42 45.36 13.98 -16.22
C GLN A 42 44.80 13.67 -17.63
N GLN A 43 44.17 12.50 -17.81
CA GLN A 43 43.50 12.14 -19.07
C GLN A 43 42.14 12.84 -19.23
N ARG A 44 41.37 12.99 -18.14
CA ARG A 44 40.12 13.78 -18.16
C ARG A 44 40.40 15.25 -18.48
N GLU A 45 41.49 15.82 -17.96
CA GLU A 45 41.88 17.21 -18.24
C GLU A 45 42.36 17.41 -19.68
N MET A 46 43.11 16.48 -20.27
CA MET A 46 43.42 16.52 -21.70
C MET A 46 42.17 16.40 -22.59
N ALA A 47 41.21 15.56 -22.22
CA ALA A 47 39.96 15.42 -22.96
C ALA A 47 39.10 16.70 -22.90
N ARG A 48 39.02 17.34 -21.72
CA ARG A 48 38.35 18.65 -21.57
C ARG A 48 39.05 19.76 -22.35
N ALA A 49 40.39 19.79 -22.36
CA ALA A 49 41.16 20.73 -23.19
C ALA A 49 40.95 20.51 -24.70
N ALA A 50 40.58 19.29 -25.12
CA ALA A 50 40.18 18.95 -26.49
C ALA A 50 38.67 19.12 -26.77
N GLY A 51 37.88 19.61 -25.80
CA GLY A 51 36.45 19.90 -25.96
C GLY A 51 35.49 18.74 -25.67
N TYR A 52 35.95 17.64 -25.07
CA TYR A 52 35.14 16.46 -24.76
C TYR A 52 34.93 16.30 -23.24
N ASP A 53 33.68 16.24 -22.77
CA ASP A 53 33.38 15.96 -21.37
C ASP A 53 33.17 14.45 -21.14
N VAL A 54 34.23 13.82 -20.63
CA VAL A 54 34.28 12.37 -20.37
C VAL A 54 33.27 11.96 -19.30
N ASP A 55 33.00 12.81 -18.31
CA ASP A 55 32.12 12.44 -17.20
C ASP A 55 30.64 12.40 -17.64
N ALA A 56 30.20 13.32 -18.51
CA ALA A 56 28.89 13.27 -19.16
C ALA A 56 28.73 12.03 -20.08
N LEU A 57 29.80 11.65 -20.79
CA LEU A 57 29.83 10.48 -21.66
C LEU A 57 29.78 9.15 -20.87
N CYS A 58 30.44 9.10 -19.71
CA CYS A 58 30.38 7.95 -18.81
C CYS A 58 29.05 7.86 -18.03
N ALA A 59 28.35 8.97 -17.85
CA ALA A 59 27.00 8.99 -17.26
C ALA A 59 25.94 8.40 -18.20
N SER A 60 25.96 8.74 -19.51
CA SER A 60 25.02 8.16 -20.48
C SER A 60 25.22 6.64 -20.69
N LEU A 61 26.46 6.15 -20.56
CA LEU A 61 26.78 4.72 -20.55
C LEU A 61 26.24 3.97 -19.32
N LYS A 62 25.87 4.67 -18.23
CA LYS A 62 25.19 4.09 -17.06
C LYS A 62 23.67 4.14 -17.18
N SER A 63 23.08 5.17 -17.80
CA SER A 63 21.63 5.22 -17.99
C SER A 63 21.09 4.17 -18.97
N GLN A 64 21.93 3.62 -19.87
CA GLN A 64 21.56 2.51 -20.74
C GLN A 64 21.49 1.13 -20.07
N SER A 65 22.02 0.93 -18.85
CA SER A 65 22.01 -0.41 -18.21
C SER A 65 20.70 -0.81 -17.52
N SER A 66 19.64 0.00 -17.63
CA SER A 66 18.32 -0.30 -17.03
C SER A 66 17.32 -0.94 -18.02
N GLN A 67 17.74 -1.35 -19.22
CA GLN A 67 16.92 -2.10 -20.18
C GLN A 67 17.44 -3.50 -20.55
N ASP A 68 18.67 -3.86 -20.14
CA ASP A 68 19.27 -5.17 -20.46
C ASP A 68 18.92 -6.25 -19.41
N SER A 69 17.65 -6.63 -19.39
CA SER A 69 17.19 -7.96 -18.93
C SER A 69 16.30 -8.62 -20.00
N LYS A 70 16.64 -8.41 -21.28
CA LYS A 70 16.22 -9.29 -22.38
C LYS A 70 17.45 -10.00 -22.93
N THR A 71 17.66 -11.22 -22.41
CA THR A 71 18.52 -12.24 -23.01
C THR A 71 18.34 -12.24 -24.52
N THR A 72 19.43 -12.38 -25.28
CA THR A 72 19.40 -12.48 -26.74
C THR A 72 18.72 -13.78 -27.16
N SER A 73 17.39 -13.80 -27.12
CA SER A 73 16.60 -14.76 -27.89
C SER A 73 16.86 -14.50 -29.37
N SER A 74 16.96 -15.59 -30.13
CA SER A 74 16.75 -15.57 -31.57
C SER A 74 15.54 -14.69 -31.87
N ALA A 75 15.70 -13.68 -32.73
CA ALA A 75 14.64 -12.72 -33.03
C ALA A 75 13.35 -13.48 -33.35
N SER A 76 12.36 -13.36 -32.47
CA SER A 76 11.09 -14.09 -32.62
C SER A 76 10.50 -13.71 -33.97
N SER A 77 10.35 -14.70 -34.85
CA SER A 77 9.70 -14.51 -36.15
C SER A 77 8.18 -14.31 -36.03
N ILE A 78 7.69 -14.01 -34.83
CA ILE A 78 6.29 -13.92 -34.43
C ILE A 78 6.11 -12.75 -33.47
N LEU A 79 5.19 -11.85 -33.80
CA LEU A 79 4.64 -10.83 -32.90
C LEU A 79 3.33 -11.36 -32.26
N PRO A 80 3.01 -11.01 -31.00
CA PRO A 80 1.70 -11.30 -30.42
C PRO A 80 0.55 -10.70 -31.24
N ARG A 81 -0.63 -11.34 -31.17
CA ARG A 81 -1.85 -10.92 -31.91
C ARG A 81 -2.36 -9.53 -31.50
N GLU A 82 -1.96 -9.05 -30.32
CA GLU A 82 -2.39 -7.81 -29.67
C GLU A 82 -2.04 -6.52 -30.45
N LEU A 83 -1.11 -6.57 -31.40
CA LEU A 83 -0.66 -5.39 -32.15
C LEU A 83 -1.69 -4.81 -33.14
N ASP A 84 -2.74 -5.54 -33.50
CA ASP A 84 -3.84 -5.01 -34.34
C ASP A 84 -4.85 -4.15 -33.53
N ASN A 85 -4.80 -4.17 -32.19
CA ASN A 85 -5.62 -3.34 -31.30
C ASN A 85 -4.75 -2.59 -30.28
N PHE A 86 -4.09 -1.52 -30.72
CA PHE A 86 -3.55 -0.48 -29.81
C PHE A 86 -4.51 0.73 -29.76
N PRO A 87 -5.53 0.73 -28.89
CA PRO A 87 -6.01 1.98 -28.32
C PRO A 87 -4.93 2.56 -27.40
N ILE A 88 -4.99 3.88 -27.17
CA ILE A 88 -4.06 4.60 -26.30
C ILE A 88 -4.38 4.23 -24.84
N GLY A 89 -3.68 3.25 -24.25
CA GLY A 89 -3.98 2.80 -22.89
C GLY A 89 -3.24 1.55 -22.38
N ALA A 90 -1.91 1.49 -22.49
CA ALA A 90 -1.13 0.32 -22.04
C ALA A 90 -1.24 0.00 -20.53
N GLU A 91 -1.64 0.97 -19.70
CA GLU A 91 -1.88 0.76 -18.25
C GLU A 91 -3.24 0.12 -17.95
N GLN A 92 -4.24 0.21 -18.85
CA GLN A 92 -5.59 -0.29 -18.58
C GLN A 92 -5.67 -1.83 -18.62
N HIS A 93 -5.02 -2.47 -19.60
CA HIS A 93 -5.03 -3.93 -19.71
C HIS A 93 -4.40 -4.62 -18.50
N HIS A 94 -3.28 -4.11 -17.99
CA HIS A 94 -2.64 -4.66 -16.78
C HIS A 94 -3.54 -4.60 -15.54
N LEU A 95 -4.39 -3.57 -15.41
CA LEU A 95 -5.34 -3.44 -14.31
C LEU A 95 -6.53 -4.41 -14.46
N GLU A 96 -7.03 -4.62 -15.68
CA GLU A 96 -8.11 -5.58 -15.94
C GLU A 96 -7.65 -7.03 -15.68
N ASP A 97 -6.44 -7.40 -16.12
CA ASP A 97 -5.83 -8.70 -15.85
C ASP A 97 -5.59 -8.93 -14.35
N GLU A 98 -5.10 -7.91 -13.63
CA GLU A 98 -4.90 -7.98 -12.17
C GLU A 98 -6.24 -8.17 -11.43
N ILE A 99 -7.29 -7.45 -11.82
CA ILE A 99 -8.64 -7.58 -11.25
C ILE A 99 -9.25 -8.97 -11.55
N GLU A 100 -9.10 -9.48 -12.77
CA GLU A 100 -9.63 -10.80 -13.15
C GLU A 100 -8.88 -11.94 -12.42
N SER A 101 -7.56 -11.80 -12.26
CA SER A 101 -6.72 -12.78 -11.53
C SER A 101 -7.09 -12.91 -10.05
N ASN A 102 -7.57 -11.83 -9.42
CA ASN A 102 -7.99 -11.79 -8.02
C ASN A 102 -9.40 -12.34 -7.77
N LYS A 103 -10.20 -12.61 -8.81
CA LYS A 103 -11.52 -13.24 -8.65
C LYS A 103 -11.39 -14.72 -8.30
N PRO A 104 -12.35 -15.31 -7.54
CA PRO A 104 -12.43 -16.75 -7.35
C PRO A 104 -12.44 -17.50 -8.69
N ARG A 105 -11.77 -18.66 -8.78
CA ARG A 105 -11.62 -19.45 -10.03
C ARG A 105 -12.94 -19.92 -10.68
N ILE A 106 -14.06 -19.78 -9.98
CA ILE A 106 -15.42 -20.08 -10.44
C ILE A 106 -16.05 -18.89 -11.17
N GLU A 107 -15.61 -17.68 -10.86
CA GLU A 107 -16.13 -16.41 -11.36
C GLU A 107 -15.25 -15.82 -12.47
N GLN A 108 -14.05 -16.37 -12.66
CA GLN A 108 -13.15 -16.05 -13.77
C GLN A 108 -13.79 -16.35 -15.13
N LYS A 109 -13.64 -15.41 -16.07
CA LYS A 109 -14.07 -15.54 -17.46
C LYS A 109 -13.32 -16.71 -18.13
N LEU A 110 -14.07 -17.67 -18.66
CA LEU A 110 -13.50 -18.82 -19.36
C LEU A 110 -13.13 -18.50 -20.81
N GLU A 111 -11.95 -18.94 -21.23
CA GLU A 111 -11.48 -18.84 -22.61
C GLU A 111 -11.56 -20.18 -23.36
N PRO A 112 -11.66 -20.18 -24.70
CA PRO A 112 -11.56 -21.39 -25.51
C PRO A 112 -10.17 -22.05 -25.42
N PHE A 113 -10.10 -23.33 -25.08
CA PHE A 113 -8.84 -24.03 -24.85
C PHE A 113 -8.01 -24.23 -26.14
N GLY A 114 -6.77 -23.74 -26.14
CA GLY A 114 -5.70 -24.13 -27.08
C GLY A 114 -5.56 -23.29 -28.36
N TYR A 115 -6.27 -22.16 -28.47
CA TYR A 115 -6.16 -21.25 -29.63
C TYR A 115 -4.95 -20.31 -29.54
N ASP A 116 -4.58 -19.96 -28.31
CA ASP A 116 -3.42 -19.16 -27.89
C ASP A 116 -2.08 -19.75 -28.36
N ILE A 117 -1.92 -21.07 -28.25
CA ILE A 117 -0.67 -21.79 -28.58
C ILE A 117 -0.26 -21.63 -30.06
N PHE A 118 -1.21 -21.33 -30.94
CA PHE A 118 -0.96 -21.06 -32.37
C PHE A 118 -1.18 -19.58 -32.73
N ALA A 119 -1.48 -18.70 -31.78
CA ALA A 119 -1.76 -17.30 -32.02
C ALA A 119 -0.45 -16.51 -32.22
N GLY A 120 -0.35 -15.82 -33.36
CA GLY A 120 0.81 -14.98 -33.66
C GLY A 120 0.76 -14.35 -35.04
N LEU A 121 1.55 -13.29 -35.23
CA LEU A 121 1.74 -12.60 -36.49
C LEU A 121 3.16 -12.92 -37.01
N PRO A 122 3.34 -13.74 -38.05
CA PRO A 122 4.67 -14.00 -38.59
C PRO A 122 5.30 -12.71 -39.12
N THR A 123 6.49 -12.37 -38.63
CA THR A 123 7.23 -11.15 -39.03
C THR A 123 7.95 -11.31 -40.36
N THR A 124 8.09 -12.53 -40.86
CA THR A 124 8.71 -12.86 -42.15
C THR A 124 7.96 -13.98 -42.86
N TYR A 125 7.86 -13.90 -44.19
CA TYR A 125 7.35 -14.98 -45.06
C TYR A 125 8.41 -16.05 -45.39
N THR A 126 9.63 -15.94 -44.83
CA THR A 126 10.75 -16.82 -45.11
C THR A 126 10.58 -18.15 -44.34
N PRO A 127 10.66 -19.32 -44.99
CA PRO A 127 10.57 -20.59 -44.27
C PRO A 127 11.75 -20.78 -43.31
N VAL A 128 11.54 -21.47 -42.19
CA VAL A 128 12.60 -21.84 -41.25
C VAL A 128 13.56 -22.83 -41.94
N THR A 129 14.78 -22.39 -42.24
CA THR A 129 15.75 -23.11 -43.08
C THR A 129 16.60 -24.16 -42.34
N ASP A 130 16.71 -24.07 -41.02
CA ASP A 130 17.73 -24.83 -40.24
C ASP A 130 17.27 -26.21 -39.72
N LEU A 131 16.20 -26.79 -40.29
CA LEU A 131 15.78 -28.15 -39.91
C LEU A 131 16.65 -29.21 -40.59
N PRO A 132 17.21 -30.19 -39.85
CA PRO A 132 18.06 -31.23 -40.43
C PRO A 132 17.25 -32.10 -41.40
N VAL A 133 17.70 -32.15 -42.65
CA VAL A 133 16.96 -32.84 -43.72
C VAL A 133 17.00 -34.36 -43.52
N PRO A 134 15.85 -35.06 -43.48
CA PRO A 134 15.82 -36.50 -43.25
C PRO A 134 16.40 -37.28 -44.45
N SER A 135 17.00 -38.42 -44.17
CA SER A 135 17.69 -39.29 -45.14
C SER A 135 16.81 -39.77 -46.31
N ASN A 136 15.48 -39.80 -46.10
CA ASN A 136 14.46 -40.16 -47.08
C ASN A 136 13.86 -38.96 -47.84
N TYR A 137 14.44 -37.76 -47.70
CA TYR A 137 14.01 -36.59 -48.46
C TYR A 137 14.20 -36.82 -49.96
N VAL A 138 13.11 -36.82 -50.74
CA VAL A 138 13.16 -36.93 -52.20
C VAL A 138 13.49 -35.57 -52.81
N VAL A 139 14.64 -35.51 -53.47
CA VAL A 139 15.18 -34.32 -54.13
C VAL A 139 14.37 -33.98 -55.36
N GLY A 140 14.12 -32.69 -55.61
CA GLY A 140 13.36 -32.21 -56.74
C GLY A 140 13.81 -30.83 -57.23
N PRO A 141 13.23 -30.35 -58.35
CA PRO A 141 13.58 -29.04 -58.91
C PRO A 141 13.42 -27.90 -57.91
N GLY A 142 14.42 -27.03 -57.85
CA GLY A 142 14.50 -25.91 -56.92
C GLY A 142 15.21 -26.20 -55.60
N ASP A 143 15.57 -27.46 -55.31
CA ASP A 143 16.45 -27.78 -54.17
C ASP A 143 17.89 -27.34 -54.46
N VAL A 144 18.64 -27.00 -53.42
CA VAL A 144 20.06 -26.66 -53.50
C VAL A 144 20.91 -27.80 -52.92
N ILE A 145 21.86 -28.30 -53.69
CA ILE A 145 22.82 -29.32 -53.25
C ILE A 145 24.16 -28.63 -53.01
N GLN A 146 24.67 -28.70 -51.78
CA GLN A 146 25.98 -28.20 -51.42
C GLN A 146 27.00 -29.34 -51.50
N VAL A 147 28.05 -29.15 -52.28
CA VAL A 147 29.14 -30.13 -52.43
C VAL A 147 30.48 -29.49 -52.10
N GLN A 148 31.07 -29.95 -51.01
CA GLN A 148 32.41 -29.54 -50.59
C GLN A 148 33.42 -30.62 -50.96
N LEU A 149 34.31 -30.31 -51.89
CA LEU A 149 35.46 -31.12 -52.26
C LEU A 149 36.66 -30.74 -51.39
N TYR A 150 37.40 -31.73 -50.88
CA TYR A 150 38.62 -31.54 -50.09
C TYR A 150 39.65 -32.64 -50.35
N GLY A 151 40.94 -32.36 -50.12
CA GLY A 151 42.05 -33.28 -50.40
C GLY A 151 42.98 -32.70 -51.47
N LYS A 152 43.05 -33.34 -52.65
CA LYS A 152 43.81 -32.82 -53.80
C LYS A 152 43.24 -31.51 -54.36
N GLU A 153 41.94 -31.31 -54.24
CA GLU A 153 41.23 -30.06 -54.54
C GLU A 153 40.52 -29.57 -53.29
N ASN A 154 40.24 -28.27 -53.21
CA ASN A 154 39.48 -27.67 -52.10
C ASN A 154 38.50 -26.62 -52.66
N ASN A 155 37.34 -27.10 -53.11
CA ASN A 155 36.31 -26.32 -53.81
C ASN A 155 34.96 -26.56 -53.13
N SER A 156 34.11 -25.53 -53.06
CA SER A 156 32.71 -25.66 -52.62
C SER A 156 31.78 -25.23 -53.75
N TYR A 157 30.78 -26.05 -54.03
CA TYR A 157 29.78 -25.81 -55.08
C TYR A 157 28.38 -25.78 -54.48
N GLU A 158 27.60 -24.81 -54.92
CA GLU A 158 26.18 -24.67 -54.60
C GLU A 158 25.38 -24.92 -55.87
N LEU A 159 24.70 -26.06 -55.92
CA LEU A 159 24.17 -26.64 -57.16
C LEU A 159 22.65 -26.72 -57.09
N VAL A 160 21.99 -25.77 -57.74
CA VAL A 160 20.53 -25.71 -57.83
C VAL A 160 20.02 -26.79 -58.79
N VAL A 161 19.07 -27.62 -58.32
CA VAL A 161 18.40 -28.63 -59.14
C VAL A 161 17.51 -27.93 -60.17
N SER A 162 17.88 -28.04 -61.44
CA SER A 162 17.17 -27.40 -62.55
C SER A 162 15.79 -28.03 -62.81
N ARG A 163 14.93 -27.34 -63.59
CA ARG A 163 13.57 -27.80 -63.91
C ARG A 163 13.48 -29.15 -64.63
N ASN A 164 14.55 -29.55 -65.32
CA ASN A 164 14.71 -30.87 -65.94
C ASN A 164 15.17 -31.97 -64.96
N GLY A 165 15.42 -31.63 -63.69
CA GLY A 165 15.85 -32.56 -62.65
C GLY A 165 17.35 -32.79 -62.54
N SER A 166 18.19 -32.01 -63.24
CA SER A 166 19.65 -32.12 -63.18
C SER A 166 20.33 -30.97 -62.41
N ILE A 167 21.47 -31.25 -61.78
CA ILE A 167 22.44 -30.24 -61.36
C ILE A 167 23.54 -30.07 -62.40
N GLN A 168 24.03 -28.83 -62.57
CA GLN A 168 25.15 -28.53 -63.45
C GLN A 168 26.46 -28.52 -62.65
N PHE A 169 27.10 -29.68 -62.49
CA PHE A 169 28.33 -29.80 -61.71
C PHE A 169 29.54 -29.34 -62.55
N PRO A 170 30.37 -28.40 -62.08
CA PRO A 170 31.54 -27.95 -62.82
C PRO A 170 32.50 -29.10 -63.16
N GLN A 171 32.94 -29.19 -64.42
CA GLN A 171 33.79 -30.26 -64.97
C GLN A 171 33.12 -31.65 -65.15
N LEU A 172 32.11 -32.04 -64.35
CA LEU A 172 31.34 -33.28 -64.56
C LEU A 172 30.14 -33.11 -65.51
N GLY A 173 29.64 -31.89 -65.67
CA GLY A 173 28.49 -31.59 -66.52
C GLY A 173 27.13 -31.83 -65.82
N PRO A 174 26.06 -32.07 -66.60
CA PRO A 174 24.71 -32.24 -66.04
C PRO A 174 24.53 -33.64 -65.42
N ILE A 175 24.20 -33.69 -64.13
CA ILE A 175 23.93 -34.92 -63.38
C ILE A 175 22.45 -34.95 -62.96
N ASN A 176 21.72 -36.00 -63.33
CA ASN A 176 20.31 -36.17 -62.93
C ASN A 176 20.21 -36.56 -61.45
N VAL A 177 19.41 -35.80 -60.68
CA VAL A 177 19.28 -35.96 -59.22
C VAL A 177 17.83 -35.92 -58.72
N ALA A 178 16.89 -35.40 -59.51
CA ALA A 178 15.49 -35.37 -59.11
C ALA A 178 14.89 -36.80 -59.04
N GLY A 179 14.11 -37.04 -57.99
CA GLY A 179 13.51 -38.34 -57.69
C GLY A 179 14.37 -39.27 -56.83
N LEU A 180 15.67 -38.96 -56.66
CA LEU A 180 16.52 -39.65 -55.68
C LEU A 180 16.18 -39.20 -54.26
N SER A 181 16.28 -40.10 -53.28
CA SER A 181 16.40 -39.70 -51.88
C SER A 181 17.74 -39.01 -51.62
N TYR A 182 17.83 -38.22 -50.55
CA TYR A 182 19.09 -37.60 -50.12
C TYR A 182 20.22 -38.62 -49.90
N THR A 183 19.88 -39.83 -49.44
CA THR A 183 20.86 -40.93 -49.30
C THR A 183 21.37 -41.41 -50.65
N GLU A 184 20.48 -41.76 -51.58
CA GLU A 184 20.84 -42.21 -52.94
C GLU A 184 21.58 -41.13 -53.73
N LEU A 185 21.18 -39.86 -53.58
CA LEU A 185 21.90 -38.71 -54.13
C LEU A 185 23.34 -38.68 -53.61
N LYS A 186 23.51 -38.75 -52.28
CA LYS A 186 24.82 -38.65 -51.65
C LYS A 186 25.74 -39.79 -52.08
N GLU A 187 25.23 -41.01 -52.16
CA GLU A 187 25.99 -42.18 -52.62
C GLU A 187 26.36 -42.05 -54.11
N SER A 188 25.38 -41.80 -54.99
CA SER A 188 25.57 -41.66 -56.44
C SER A 188 26.55 -40.56 -56.81
N LEU A 189 26.38 -39.37 -56.22
CA LEU A 189 27.23 -38.21 -56.50
C LEU A 189 28.64 -38.38 -55.89
N THR A 190 28.77 -39.03 -54.72
CA THR A 190 30.08 -39.40 -54.17
C THR A 190 30.81 -40.38 -55.08
N GLN A 191 30.11 -41.39 -55.62
CA GLN A 191 30.69 -42.35 -56.55
C GLN A 191 31.19 -41.64 -57.83
N GLN A 192 30.36 -40.83 -58.48
CA GLN A 192 30.74 -40.11 -59.70
C GLN A 192 31.91 -39.15 -59.50
N ILE A 193 31.97 -38.46 -58.35
CA ILE A 193 33.12 -37.62 -57.99
C ILE A 193 34.38 -38.48 -57.81
N ASN A 194 34.31 -39.60 -57.08
CA ASN A 194 35.47 -40.47 -56.84
C ASN A 194 36.01 -41.12 -58.13
N GLU A 195 35.14 -41.46 -59.10
CA GLU A 195 35.53 -42.06 -60.38
C GLU A 195 36.28 -41.07 -61.30
N GLN A 196 35.96 -39.77 -61.22
CA GLN A 196 36.52 -38.74 -62.11
C GLN A 196 37.62 -37.89 -61.43
N PHE A 197 37.57 -37.68 -60.11
CA PHE A 197 38.51 -36.88 -59.33
C PHE A 197 39.41 -37.74 -58.42
N ILE A 198 40.48 -38.28 -58.99
CA ILE A 198 41.46 -39.10 -58.26
C ILE A 198 42.12 -38.30 -57.12
N GLY A 199 41.93 -38.75 -55.87
CA GLY A 199 42.55 -38.16 -54.67
C GLY A 199 41.74 -37.03 -54.02
N VAL A 200 40.49 -36.84 -54.43
CA VAL A 200 39.54 -35.90 -53.81
C VAL A 200 38.55 -36.68 -52.93
N LYS A 201 38.05 -36.05 -51.87
CA LYS A 201 36.91 -36.51 -51.08
C LYS A 201 35.79 -35.48 -51.17
N SER A 202 34.55 -35.93 -51.21
CA SER A 202 33.36 -35.07 -51.19
C SER A 202 32.64 -35.16 -49.84
N ASN A 203 32.15 -34.02 -49.37
CA ASN A 203 31.05 -33.93 -48.43
C ASN A 203 29.85 -33.33 -49.17
N ILE A 204 28.69 -33.97 -49.06
CA ILE A 204 27.46 -33.57 -49.74
C ILE A 204 26.39 -33.36 -48.67
N SER A 205 25.76 -32.19 -48.75
CA SER A 205 24.63 -31.72 -47.93
C SER A 205 23.58 -31.06 -48.82
N LEU A 206 22.41 -30.79 -48.26
CA LEU A 206 21.39 -29.96 -48.87
C LEU A 206 21.46 -28.56 -48.24
N GLY A 207 21.37 -27.53 -49.07
CA GLY A 207 21.21 -26.13 -48.67
C GLY A 207 19.73 -25.78 -48.58
N GLU A 208 19.34 -24.64 -49.15
CA GLU A 208 17.92 -24.27 -49.25
C GLU A 208 17.11 -25.35 -49.99
N LEU A 209 15.98 -25.73 -49.40
CA LEU A 209 15.03 -26.66 -50.00
C LEU A 209 13.98 -25.89 -50.80
N ARG A 210 13.48 -26.50 -51.88
CA ARG A 210 12.45 -25.90 -52.73
C ARG A 210 11.22 -25.51 -51.92
N SER A 211 10.72 -24.31 -52.16
CA SER A 211 9.44 -23.89 -51.62
C SER A 211 8.28 -24.57 -52.35
N ILE A 212 7.22 -24.91 -51.62
CA ILE A 212 5.95 -25.40 -52.14
C ILE A 212 4.84 -24.40 -51.80
N GLN A 213 3.85 -24.28 -52.70
CA GLN A 213 2.67 -23.45 -52.45
C GLN A 213 1.54 -24.33 -51.91
N VAL A 214 0.93 -23.91 -50.81
CA VAL A 214 -0.22 -24.57 -50.15
C VAL A 214 -1.31 -23.54 -49.85
N PHE A 215 -2.54 -23.97 -49.64
CA PHE A 215 -3.67 -23.10 -49.33
C PHE A 215 -4.19 -23.39 -47.93
N VAL A 216 -4.31 -22.36 -47.08
CA VAL A 216 -4.94 -22.47 -45.77
C VAL A 216 -6.27 -21.71 -45.81
N LEU A 217 -7.38 -22.43 -45.67
CA LEU A 217 -8.74 -21.95 -45.94
C LEU A 217 -9.71 -22.31 -44.80
N GLY A 218 -10.86 -21.61 -44.74
CA GLY A 218 -11.84 -21.74 -43.65
C GLY A 218 -11.49 -20.82 -42.48
N GLU A 219 -11.71 -21.28 -41.25
CA GLU A 219 -11.53 -20.49 -40.01
C GLU A 219 -10.06 -20.32 -39.56
N SER A 220 -9.16 -20.20 -40.53
CA SER A 220 -7.80 -19.71 -40.30
C SER A 220 -7.83 -18.23 -39.91
N TYR A 221 -6.89 -17.79 -39.08
CA TYR A 221 -6.77 -16.37 -38.71
C TYR A 221 -6.50 -15.50 -39.94
N LYS A 222 -5.54 -15.89 -40.80
CA LYS A 222 -5.29 -15.28 -42.12
C LYS A 222 -5.44 -16.33 -43.24
N PRO A 223 -6.64 -16.55 -43.80
CA PRO A 223 -6.82 -17.49 -44.89
C PRO A 223 -6.14 -16.99 -46.17
N GLY A 224 -5.48 -17.89 -46.92
CA GLY A 224 -4.73 -17.52 -48.12
C GLY A 224 -3.84 -18.62 -48.70
N ALA A 225 -3.05 -18.25 -49.71
CA ALA A 225 -2.00 -19.08 -50.26
C ALA A 225 -0.67 -18.79 -49.56
N TYR A 226 0.01 -19.83 -49.11
CA TYR A 226 1.26 -19.77 -48.35
C TYR A 226 2.37 -20.50 -49.09
N THR A 227 3.56 -19.90 -49.07
CA THR A 227 4.79 -20.49 -49.60
C THR A 227 5.59 -21.03 -48.42
N VAL A 228 5.76 -22.35 -48.34
CA VAL A 228 6.41 -23.03 -47.21
C VAL A 228 7.52 -23.96 -47.71
N SER A 229 8.42 -24.40 -46.83
CA SER A 229 9.44 -25.39 -47.18
C SER A 229 8.80 -26.70 -47.63
N SER A 230 9.43 -27.41 -48.58
CA SER A 230 8.99 -28.75 -48.99
C SER A 230 8.96 -29.78 -47.84
N LEU A 231 9.61 -29.50 -46.69
CA LEU A 231 9.55 -30.33 -45.48
C LEU A 231 8.35 -30.03 -44.56
N SER A 232 7.66 -28.91 -44.76
CA SER A 232 6.63 -28.42 -43.85
C SER A 232 5.42 -29.36 -43.72
N THR A 233 4.84 -29.38 -42.53
CA THR A 233 3.64 -30.14 -42.17
C THR A 233 2.41 -29.24 -42.03
N VAL A 234 1.25 -29.82 -41.69
CA VAL A 234 0.01 -29.07 -41.45
C VAL A 234 0.20 -28.10 -40.29
N MET A 235 0.87 -28.52 -39.21
CA MET A 235 1.17 -27.64 -38.07
C MET A 235 2.01 -26.42 -38.47
N ASN A 236 3.02 -26.58 -39.34
CA ASN A 236 3.78 -25.43 -39.86
C ASN A 236 2.88 -24.48 -40.67
N ALA A 237 1.96 -25.00 -41.48
CA ALA A 237 1.03 -24.20 -42.27
C ALA A 237 0.04 -23.40 -41.40
N LEU A 238 -0.46 -23.99 -40.31
CA LEU A 238 -1.31 -23.31 -39.33
C LEU A 238 -0.54 -22.17 -38.63
N TYR A 239 0.73 -22.41 -38.30
CA TYR A 239 1.58 -21.42 -37.66
C TYR A 239 1.82 -20.19 -38.56
N VAL A 240 2.20 -20.40 -39.83
CA VAL A 240 2.38 -19.28 -40.77
C VAL A 240 1.07 -18.60 -41.17
N SER A 241 -0.09 -19.22 -40.95
CA SER A 241 -1.40 -18.55 -41.11
C SER A 241 -1.87 -17.76 -39.88
N GLY A 242 -1.02 -17.63 -38.85
CA GLY A 242 -1.32 -16.96 -37.58
C GLY A 242 -2.34 -17.70 -36.70
N GLY A 243 -2.37 -19.03 -36.85
CA GLY A 243 -3.24 -19.92 -36.11
C GLY A 243 -4.68 -19.96 -36.62
N ILE A 244 -5.55 -20.29 -35.68
CA ILE A 244 -6.98 -20.56 -35.90
C ILE A 244 -7.78 -19.46 -35.19
N LYS A 245 -8.96 -19.12 -35.73
CA LYS A 245 -9.93 -18.24 -35.05
C LYS A 245 -10.69 -19.05 -34.00
N GLU A 246 -11.16 -18.42 -32.91
CA GLU A 246 -11.96 -19.09 -31.86
C GLU A 246 -13.24 -19.79 -32.36
N VAL A 247 -13.74 -19.39 -33.54
CA VAL A 247 -14.88 -20.03 -34.22
C VAL A 247 -14.49 -21.25 -35.08
N GLY A 248 -13.21 -21.60 -35.17
CA GLY A 248 -12.66 -22.69 -35.98
C GLY A 248 -12.35 -23.93 -35.18
N SER A 249 -12.69 -25.12 -35.70
CA SER A 249 -12.44 -26.39 -35.03
C SER A 249 -10.94 -26.67 -34.89
N LEU A 250 -10.47 -26.81 -33.65
CA LEU A 250 -9.12 -27.34 -33.36
C LEU A 250 -9.06 -28.85 -33.57
N ARG A 251 -10.22 -29.54 -33.54
CA ARG A 251 -10.30 -31.00 -33.49
C ARG A 251 -10.66 -31.69 -34.81
N ASN A 252 -10.92 -30.94 -35.88
CA ASN A 252 -11.33 -31.47 -37.19
C ASN A 252 -10.69 -30.72 -38.37
N ILE A 253 -9.39 -30.44 -38.29
CA ILE A 253 -8.64 -29.77 -39.36
C ILE A 253 -8.41 -30.77 -40.50
N GLN A 254 -8.60 -30.38 -41.76
CA GLN A 254 -8.61 -31.29 -42.90
C GLN A 254 -7.48 -30.99 -43.88
N LEU A 255 -6.58 -31.94 -44.09
CA LEU A 255 -5.63 -31.90 -45.20
C LEU A 255 -6.25 -32.53 -46.44
N LYS A 256 -6.41 -31.76 -47.51
CA LYS A 256 -6.95 -32.20 -48.80
C LYS A 256 -5.90 -32.07 -49.90
N ARG A 257 -5.78 -33.09 -50.75
CA ARG A 257 -4.87 -33.14 -51.91
C ARG A 257 -5.65 -33.62 -53.12
N ASN A 258 -5.56 -32.91 -54.25
CA ASN A 258 -6.33 -33.20 -55.46
C ASN A 258 -7.85 -33.39 -55.20
N GLY A 259 -8.40 -32.63 -54.25
CA GLY A 259 -9.80 -32.72 -53.81
C GLY A 259 -10.15 -33.86 -52.84
N GLN A 260 -9.24 -34.79 -52.57
CA GLN A 260 -9.45 -35.91 -51.64
C GLN A 260 -8.93 -35.60 -50.24
N LEU A 261 -9.64 -36.06 -49.19
CA LEU A 261 -9.19 -35.96 -47.80
C LEU A 261 -8.04 -36.95 -47.54
N ILE A 262 -6.87 -36.43 -47.16
CA ILE A 262 -5.65 -37.21 -46.88
C ILE A 262 -5.44 -37.44 -45.38
N SER A 263 -5.74 -36.44 -44.56
CA SER A 263 -5.64 -36.54 -43.10
C SER A 263 -6.69 -35.65 -42.43
N SER A 264 -7.16 -36.08 -41.26
CA SER A 264 -7.92 -35.25 -40.32
C SER A 264 -7.06 -35.11 -39.05
N ILE A 265 -6.83 -33.88 -38.63
CA ILE A 265 -5.93 -33.52 -37.54
C ILE A 265 -6.78 -33.03 -36.38
N ASP A 266 -6.52 -33.59 -35.20
CA ASP A 266 -7.11 -33.21 -33.92
C ASP A 266 -6.01 -32.61 -33.05
N LEU A 267 -5.99 -31.29 -32.89
CA LEU A 267 -4.93 -30.63 -32.10
C LEU A 267 -5.01 -30.99 -30.62
N TYR A 268 -6.13 -31.51 -30.10
CA TYR A 268 -6.17 -31.97 -28.70
C TYR A 268 -5.33 -33.24 -28.51
N ASP A 269 -5.19 -34.10 -29.53
CA ASP A 269 -4.27 -35.25 -29.46
C ASP A 269 -2.80 -34.79 -29.40
N PHE A 270 -2.46 -33.65 -30.02
CA PHE A 270 -1.15 -33.02 -29.87
C PHE A 270 -1.00 -32.34 -28.49
N LEU A 271 -1.89 -31.42 -28.15
CA LEU A 271 -1.79 -30.57 -26.94
C LEU A 271 -1.94 -31.35 -25.62
N LEU A 272 -2.77 -32.39 -25.59
CA LEU A 272 -3.05 -33.15 -24.36
C LEU A 272 -2.33 -34.51 -24.30
N LYS A 273 -1.84 -35.05 -25.42
CA LYS A 273 -1.24 -36.40 -25.49
C LYS A 273 0.11 -36.46 -26.23
N GLY A 274 0.56 -35.38 -26.87
CA GLY A 274 1.80 -35.35 -27.65
C GLY A 274 1.78 -36.17 -28.95
N ASP A 275 0.60 -36.53 -29.46
CA ASP A 275 0.50 -37.39 -30.66
C ASP A 275 0.54 -36.56 -31.96
N ILE A 276 1.61 -36.77 -32.74
CA ILE A 276 1.85 -36.11 -34.03
C ILE A 276 1.51 -37.00 -35.25
N ARG A 277 0.99 -38.22 -35.07
CA ARG A 277 0.82 -39.20 -36.18
C ARG A 277 -0.14 -38.73 -37.29
N ALA A 278 -1.06 -37.82 -36.96
CA ALA A 278 -2.00 -37.23 -37.91
C ALA A 278 -1.39 -36.06 -38.71
N ASP A 279 -0.31 -35.45 -38.22
CA ASP A 279 0.37 -34.35 -38.90
C ASP A 279 1.18 -34.89 -40.09
N ARG A 280 0.80 -34.45 -41.29
CA ARG A 280 1.35 -34.97 -42.54
C ARG A 280 2.16 -33.90 -43.25
N ARG A 281 3.30 -34.31 -43.81
CA ARG A 281 4.11 -33.50 -44.72
C ARG A 281 3.29 -33.06 -45.93
N LEU A 282 3.37 -31.77 -46.22
CA LEU A 282 2.61 -31.12 -47.28
C LEU A 282 3.25 -31.35 -48.66
N GLN A 283 2.44 -31.17 -49.70
CA GLN A 283 2.84 -31.16 -51.10
C GLN A 283 2.29 -29.91 -51.78
N SER A 284 2.91 -29.53 -52.90
CA SER A 284 2.45 -28.37 -53.68
C SER A 284 1.01 -28.57 -54.16
N GLY A 285 0.15 -27.60 -53.90
CA GLY A 285 -1.28 -27.65 -54.19
C GLY A 285 -2.16 -28.26 -53.08
N ASP A 286 -1.58 -28.64 -51.94
CA ASP A 286 -2.37 -29.07 -50.78
C ASP A 286 -3.25 -27.94 -50.22
N VAL A 287 -4.44 -28.33 -49.75
CA VAL A 287 -5.41 -27.45 -49.11
C VAL A 287 -5.62 -27.90 -47.67
N ILE A 288 -5.20 -27.06 -46.72
CA ILE A 288 -5.54 -27.17 -45.30
C ILE A 288 -6.87 -26.43 -45.12
N PHE A 289 -7.93 -27.16 -44.80
CA PHE A 289 -9.27 -26.61 -44.59
C PHE A 289 -9.67 -26.74 -43.12
N ILE A 290 -10.02 -25.61 -42.50
CA ILE A 290 -10.41 -25.52 -41.09
C ILE A 290 -11.92 -25.26 -41.03
N PRO A 291 -12.76 -26.26 -40.68
CA PRO A 291 -14.19 -26.05 -40.51
C PRO A 291 -14.47 -25.27 -39.22
N SER A 292 -15.67 -24.73 -39.07
CA SER A 292 -16.13 -24.08 -37.83
C SER A 292 -16.25 -25.09 -36.66
N VAL A 293 -16.07 -24.61 -35.44
CA VAL A 293 -16.31 -25.37 -34.19
C VAL A 293 -17.77 -25.81 -34.11
N ASN A 294 -18.02 -27.02 -33.58
CA ASN A 294 -19.36 -27.61 -33.56
C ASN A 294 -20.01 -27.61 -32.17
N LYS A 295 -19.57 -28.51 -31.29
CA LYS A 295 -20.09 -28.65 -29.93
C LYS A 295 -19.04 -28.19 -28.95
N THR A 296 -19.43 -27.43 -27.94
CA THR A 296 -18.57 -27.03 -26.84
C THR A 296 -19.21 -27.37 -25.50
N ALA A 297 -18.38 -27.52 -24.47
CA ALA A 297 -18.79 -27.53 -23.07
C ALA A 297 -17.70 -26.84 -22.25
N SER A 298 -18.08 -26.19 -21.16
CA SER A 298 -17.19 -25.38 -20.34
C SER A 298 -17.08 -25.92 -18.91
N ILE A 299 -15.96 -25.64 -18.26
CA ILE A 299 -15.66 -26.11 -16.91
C ILE A 299 -14.85 -25.05 -16.15
N ALA A 300 -15.34 -24.64 -14.98
CA ALA A 300 -14.76 -23.61 -14.12
C ALA A 300 -14.55 -24.10 -12.68
N GLY A 301 -13.75 -23.34 -11.91
CA GLY A 301 -13.46 -23.62 -10.51
C GLY A 301 -12.24 -24.52 -10.31
N GLU A 302 -12.35 -25.46 -9.37
CA GLU A 302 -11.23 -26.25 -8.86
C GLU A 302 -10.79 -27.40 -9.78
N VAL A 303 -10.35 -27.03 -10.99
CA VAL A 303 -9.78 -27.91 -12.01
C VAL A 303 -8.43 -27.40 -12.49
N VAL A 304 -7.60 -28.28 -13.05
CA VAL A 304 -6.24 -27.91 -13.47
C VAL A 304 -6.25 -26.87 -14.61
N ARG A 305 -7.16 -27.02 -15.58
CA ARG A 305 -7.34 -26.10 -16.72
C ARG A 305 -8.82 -25.72 -16.90
N PRO A 306 -9.32 -24.69 -16.20
CA PRO A 306 -10.66 -24.15 -16.44
C PRO A 306 -10.70 -23.49 -17.82
N ALA A 307 -11.62 -23.91 -18.69
CA ALA A 307 -11.71 -23.43 -20.07
C ALA A 307 -13.03 -23.87 -20.75
N ILE A 308 -13.24 -23.40 -21.99
CA ILE A 308 -14.26 -23.88 -22.92
C ILE A 308 -13.62 -24.89 -23.88
N TYR A 309 -14.10 -26.13 -23.91
CA TYR A 309 -13.55 -27.24 -24.68
C TYR A 309 -14.42 -27.62 -25.89
N GLU A 310 -13.80 -27.96 -27.02
CA GLU A 310 -14.48 -28.55 -28.18
C GLU A 310 -14.76 -30.05 -27.96
N ILE A 311 -16.04 -30.43 -28.03
CA ILE A 311 -16.54 -31.78 -27.77
C ILE A 311 -16.74 -32.53 -29.09
N LYS A 312 -16.11 -33.70 -29.21
CA LYS A 312 -16.08 -34.50 -30.44
C LYS A 312 -16.70 -35.87 -30.23
N ASN A 313 -16.13 -36.66 -29.32
CA ASN A 313 -16.52 -38.04 -29.02
C ASN A 313 -16.86 -38.28 -27.54
N GLU A 314 -16.54 -37.30 -26.69
CA GLU A 314 -16.76 -37.30 -25.26
C GLU A 314 -18.27 -37.27 -24.97
N LYS A 315 -18.72 -38.11 -24.04
CA LYS A 315 -20.13 -38.37 -23.73
C LYS A 315 -20.45 -38.22 -22.26
N SER A 316 -19.46 -38.09 -21.39
CA SER A 316 -19.61 -38.06 -19.94
C SER A 316 -18.93 -36.85 -19.30
N ILE A 317 -19.42 -36.45 -18.13
CA ILE A 317 -18.79 -35.38 -17.35
C ILE A 317 -17.35 -35.74 -16.95
N SER A 318 -17.07 -37.01 -16.68
CA SER A 318 -15.69 -37.46 -16.39
C SER A 318 -14.73 -37.15 -17.54
N GLU A 319 -15.15 -37.34 -18.80
CA GLU A 319 -14.29 -37.05 -19.95
C GLU A 319 -14.05 -35.53 -20.14
N LEU A 320 -15.02 -34.67 -19.76
CA LEU A 320 -14.80 -33.21 -19.71
C LEU A 320 -13.79 -32.82 -18.63
N VAL A 321 -13.86 -33.46 -17.46
CA VAL A 321 -12.88 -33.29 -16.37
C VAL A 321 -11.50 -33.77 -16.81
N ASP A 322 -11.40 -34.85 -17.58
CA ASP A 322 -10.13 -35.36 -18.13
C ASP A 322 -9.51 -34.36 -19.13
N LEU A 323 -10.31 -33.71 -19.99
CA LEU A 323 -9.85 -32.61 -20.85
C LEU A 323 -9.28 -31.45 -20.02
N ALA A 324 -9.97 -31.09 -18.93
CA ALA A 324 -9.51 -30.09 -17.95
C ALA A 324 -8.29 -30.52 -17.11
N GLY A 325 -7.79 -31.75 -17.29
CA GLY A 325 -6.62 -32.26 -16.58
C GLY A 325 -6.90 -32.78 -15.17
N GLY A 326 -8.16 -32.99 -14.82
CA GLY A 326 -8.59 -33.42 -13.49
C GLY A 326 -8.92 -32.28 -12.53
N PHE A 327 -9.27 -32.68 -11.31
CA PHE A 327 -9.56 -31.77 -10.19
C PHE A 327 -8.29 -31.30 -9.49
N LEU A 328 -8.36 -30.13 -8.89
CA LEU A 328 -7.39 -29.70 -7.87
C LEU A 328 -7.67 -30.42 -6.53
N PRO A 329 -6.68 -30.57 -5.64
CA PRO A 329 -6.88 -31.20 -4.32
C PRO A 329 -7.92 -30.47 -3.45
N SER A 330 -8.15 -29.19 -3.72
CA SER A 330 -9.15 -28.30 -3.12
C SER A 330 -10.58 -28.50 -3.64
N ALA A 331 -10.83 -29.38 -4.63
CA ALA A 331 -12.14 -29.54 -5.24
C ALA A 331 -13.14 -30.34 -4.38
N TYR A 332 -14.34 -29.78 -4.18
CA TYR A 332 -15.47 -30.47 -3.57
C TYR A 332 -16.22 -31.32 -4.61
N THR A 333 -15.74 -32.54 -4.83
CA THR A 333 -16.24 -33.45 -5.89
C THR A 333 -17.56 -34.17 -5.57
N GLN A 334 -18.10 -33.99 -4.35
CA GLN A 334 -19.37 -34.58 -3.91
C GLN A 334 -20.60 -33.77 -4.37
N ASP A 335 -20.42 -32.49 -4.70
CA ASP A 335 -21.49 -31.60 -5.17
C ASP A 335 -20.95 -30.69 -6.26
N VAL A 336 -21.00 -31.17 -7.50
CA VAL A 336 -20.56 -30.44 -8.69
C VAL A 336 -21.77 -30.07 -9.52
N ARG A 337 -21.92 -28.77 -9.83
CA ARG A 337 -23.10 -28.22 -10.51
C ARG A 337 -22.91 -28.19 -12.02
N ILE A 338 -23.87 -28.75 -12.76
CA ILE A 338 -24.01 -28.57 -14.21
C ILE A 338 -25.09 -27.52 -14.45
N GLU A 339 -24.74 -26.42 -15.12
CA GLU A 339 -25.70 -25.49 -15.72
C GLU A 339 -25.89 -25.87 -17.20
N ARG A 340 -27.16 -26.09 -17.61
CA ARG A 340 -27.51 -26.64 -18.92
C ARG A 340 -28.81 -26.05 -19.44
N ILE A 341 -28.89 -25.82 -20.75
CA ILE A 341 -30.15 -25.52 -21.43
C ILE A 341 -30.91 -26.83 -21.70
N ASP A 342 -32.16 -26.91 -21.27
CA ASP A 342 -33.02 -28.08 -21.47
C ASP A 342 -33.73 -28.08 -22.83
N ASN A 343 -34.62 -29.05 -23.05
CA ASN A 343 -35.35 -29.19 -24.31
C ASN A 343 -36.45 -28.13 -24.50
N GLU A 344 -36.79 -27.37 -23.45
CA GLU A 344 -37.76 -26.26 -23.47
C GLU A 344 -37.06 -24.89 -23.60
N ASN A 345 -35.74 -24.90 -23.83
CA ASN A 345 -34.84 -23.74 -23.85
C ASN A 345 -34.70 -23.01 -22.50
N GLN A 346 -35.00 -23.68 -21.39
CA GLN A 346 -34.83 -23.13 -20.04
C GLN A 346 -33.43 -23.45 -19.50
N LYS A 347 -32.81 -22.51 -18.76
CA LYS A 347 -31.59 -22.79 -18.00
C LYS A 347 -31.95 -23.61 -16.76
N THR A 348 -31.35 -24.79 -16.65
CA THR A 348 -31.50 -25.72 -15.53
C THR A 348 -30.16 -25.92 -14.83
N ALA A 349 -30.20 -26.20 -13.53
CA ALA A 349 -29.04 -26.61 -12.74
C ALA A 349 -29.24 -28.06 -12.27
N LEU A 350 -28.20 -28.88 -12.37
CA LEU A 350 -28.18 -30.25 -11.88
C LEU A 350 -26.92 -30.48 -11.06
N ASP A 351 -27.11 -30.80 -9.78
CA ASP A 351 -26.04 -31.08 -8.83
C ASP A 351 -25.73 -32.59 -8.82
N ILE A 352 -24.44 -32.95 -8.95
CA ILE A 352 -24.00 -34.35 -9.09
C ILE A 352 -22.78 -34.70 -8.22
N ASP A 353 -22.81 -35.90 -7.64
CA ASP A 353 -21.70 -36.49 -6.90
C ASP A 353 -20.75 -37.27 -7.84
N LEU A 354 -19.61 -36.66 -8.17
CA LEU A 354 -18.57 -37.22 -9.03
C LEU A 354 -17.65 -38.23 -8.31
N THR A 355 -17.82 -38.47 -7.01
CA THR A 355 -17.20 -39.63 -6.35
C THR A 355 -17.88 -40.93 -6.79
N THR A 356 -19.20 -40.88 -7.05
CA THR A 356 -19.98 -42.05 -7.49
C THR A 356 -19.69 -42.46 -8.94
N LYS A 357 -19.99 -43.72 -9.27
CA LYS A 357 -19.97 -44.18 -10.67
C LYS A 357 -21.10 -43.56 -11.51
N ALA A 358 -22.25 -43.28 -10.89
CA ALA A 358 -23.41 -42.71 -11.57
C ALA A 358 -23.12 -41.25 -12.00
N GLY A 359 -22.65 -40.40 -11.09
CA GLY A 359 -22.30 -39.02 -11.38
C GLY A 359 -21.24 -38.91 -12.46
N ARG A 360 -20.14 -39.68 -12.39
CA ARG A 360 -19.09 -39.68 -13.43
C ARG A 360 -19.58 -40.06 -14.82
N LEU A 361 -20.57 -40.95 -14.92
CA LEU A 361 -21.19 -41.38 -16.16
C LEU A 361 -22.40 -40.53 -16.58
N THR A 362 -22.65 -39.40 -15.90
CA THR A 362 -23.67 -38.42 -16.33
C THR A 362 -23.39 -37.96 -17.74
N THR A 363 -24.41 -38.01 -18.61
CA THR A 363 -24.26 -37.66 -20.02
C THR A 363 -23.94 -36.18 -20.21
N LEU A 364 -22.84 -35.88 -20.89
CA LEU A 364 -22.43 -34.56 -21.36
C LEU A 364 -23.27 -34.13 -22.57
N LYS A 365 -23.66 -32.86 -22.64
CA LYS A 365 -24.32 -32.23 -23.79
C LYS A 365 -23.55 -30.99 -24.24
N ALA A 366 -23.84 -30.53 -25.46
CA ALA A 366 -23.31 -29.26 -25.95
C ALA A 366 -23.96 -28.09 -25.20
N GLY A 367 -23.16 -27.09 -24.83
CA GLY A 367 -23.59 -25.94 -24.04
C GLY A 367 -23.65 -26.20 -22.52
N ASP A 368 -23.18 -27.35 -22.05
CA ASP A 368 -23.02 -27.60 -20.61
C ASP A 368 -21.93 -26.72 -20.01
N PHE A 369 -22.20 -26.18 -18.82
CA PHE A 369 -21.24 -25.46 -18.00
C PHE A 369 -21.11 -26.14 -16.63
N LEU A 370 -19.95 -26.75 -16.36
CA LEU A 370 -19.65 -27.44 -15.12
C LEU A 370 -18.93 -26.50 -14.12
N LYS A 371 -19.49 -26.32 -12.93
CA LYS A 371 -18.91 -25.54 -11.83
C LYS A 371 -18.42 -26.47 -10.72
N VAL A 372 -17.11 -26.47 -10.48
CA VAL A 372 -16.47 -27.26 -9.43
C VAL A 372 -16.12 -26.35 -8.24
N TYR A 373 -16.87 -26.49 -7.15
CA TYR A 373 -16.68 -25.68 -5.94
C TYR A 373 -15.42 -26.09 -5.15
N PRO A 374 -14.76 -25.17 -4.42
CA PRO A 374 -13.77 -25.55 -3.42
C PRO A 374 -14.41 -26.23 -2.22
N VAL A 375 -13.62 -27.06 -1.53
CA VAL A 375 -13.95 -27.51 -0.17
C VAL A 375 -14.07 -26.29 0.75
N ALA A 376 -15.03 -26.33 1.67
CA ALA A 376 -15.22 -25.24 2.62
C ALA A 376 -13.98 -25.04 3.50
N GLU A 377 -13.58 -23.79 3.74
CA GLU A 377 -12.43 -23.40 4.57
C GLU A 377 -12.62 -23.68 6.09
N LYS A 378 -13.60 -24.52 6.45
CA LYS A 378 -13.82 -24.98 7.82
C LYS A 378 -12.79 -26.07 8.15
N ASN A 379 -11.64 -25.66 8.65
CA ASN A 379 -10.66 -26.56 9.25
C ASN A 379 -11.29 -27.31 10.44
N GLU A 380 -11.56 -28.60 10.27
CA GLU A 380 -12.00 -29.48 11.34
C GLU A 380 -10.79 -30.00 12.16
N ASN A 381 -11.03 -30.42 13.40
CA ASN A 381 -10.01 -30.99 14.29
C ASN A 381 -8.82 -30.07 14.58
N ILE A 382 -9.06 -28.76 14.71
CA ILE A 382 -8.11 -27.79 15.25
C ILE A 382 -8.66 -27.13 16.53
N VAL A 383 -7.78 -26.49 17.30
CA VAL A 383 -8.13 -25.41 18.25
C VAL A 383 -7.33 -24.18 17.88
N GLU A 384 -7.88 -23.00 18.13
CA GLU A 384 -7.21 -21.73 17.84
C GLU A 384 -6.70 -21.10 19.14
N LEU A 385 -5.49 -20.54 19.11
CA LEU A 385 -4.88 -19.84 20.23
C LEU A 385 -4.53 -18.41 19.81
N SER A 386 -5.08 -17.41 20.50
CA SER A 386 -4.88 -15.99 20.20
C SER A 386 -4.70 -15.13 21.45
N GLY A 387 -4.47 -13.82 21.25
CA GLY A 387 -4.19 -12.86 22.32
C GLY A 387 -2.71 -12.84 22.75
N HIS A 388 -2.46 -12.77 24.05
CA HIS A 388 -1.15 -12.48 24.66
C HIS A 388 -0.24 -13.71 24.77
N VAL A 389 -0.05 -14.36 23.63
CA VAL A 389 0.78 -15.55 23.45
C VAL A 389 1.99 -15.25 22.57
N GLU A 390 3.09 -15.97 22.79
CA GLU A 390 4.32 -15.84 21.97
C GLU A 390 4.12 -16.33 20.53
N ARG A 391 3.17 -17.25 20.33
CA ARG A 391 2.88 -17.90 19.04
C ARG A 391 1.37 -18.12 18.89
N PRO A 392 0.61 -17.12 18.42
CA PRO A 392 -0.78 -17.32 18.05
C PRO A 392 -0.89 -18.21 16.81
N GLY A 393 -2.04 -18.85 16.63
CA GLY A 393 -2.33 -19.70 15.48
C GLY A 393 -3.17 -20.94 15.83
N THR A 394 -3.27 -21.86 14.88
CA THR A 394 -4.04 -23.09 15.01
C THR A 394 -3.17 -24.26 15.46
N LEU A 395 -3.71 -25.10 16.35
CA LEU A 395 -3.08 -26.32 16.85
C LEU A 395 -3.98 -27.52 16.53
N ALA A 396 -3.38 -28.67 16.25
CA ALA A 396 -4.12 -29.90 16.00
C ALA A 396 -4.88 -30.34 17.27
N TRP A 397 -6.21 -30.46 17.16
CA TRP A 397 -7.04 -31.04 18.21
C TRP A 397 -6.88 -32.56 18.23
N LYS A 398 -6.92 -33.14 19.43
CA LYS A 398 -6.97 -34.59 19.66
C LYS A 398 -7.97 -34.90 20.76
N LYS A 399 -8.63 -36.04 20.68
CA LYS A 399 -9.56 -36.49 21.72
C LYS A 399 -8.85 -36.54 23.08
N GLY A 400 -9.38 -35.78 24.06
CA GLY A 400 -8.82 -35.69 25.41
C GLY A 400 -7.90 -34.49 25.66
N LEU A 401 -7.65 -33.63 24.67
CA LEU A 401 -6.86 -32.40 24.81
C LEU A 401 -7.50 -31.43 25.81
N ARG A 402 -6.72 -30.92 26.77
CA ARG A 402 -7.16 -29.89 27.73
C ARG A 402 -6.39 -28.57 27.56
N LEU A 403 -6.87 -27.50 28.19
CA LEU A 403 -6.23 -26.17 28.18
C LEU A 403 -4.74 -26.20 28.53
N ALA A 404 -4.35 -26.92 29.59
CA ALA A 404 -2.95 -27.06 30.00
C ALA A 404 -2.08 -27.88 29.03
N ASP A 405 -2.68 -28.66 28.12
CA ASP A 405 -1.92 -29.35 27.05
C ASP A 405 -1.57 -28.40 25.91
N VAL A 406 -2.40 -27.38 25.66
CA VAL A 406 -2.15 -26.33 24.65
C VAL A 406 -1.13 -25.32 25.18
N ILE A 407 -1.33 -24.86 26.42
CA ILE A 407 -0.45 -23.90 27.10
C ILE A 407 0.12 -24.59 28.33
N SER A 408 1.23 -25.32 28.16
CA SER A 408 1.81 -26.16 29.21
C SER A 408 2.71 -25.41 30.18
N ASN A 409 3.19 -24.22 29.81
CA ASN A 409 3.99 -23.39 30.70
C ASN A 409 4.02 -21.92 30.26
N ALA A 410 4.43 -21.03 31.17
CA ALA A 410 4.48 -19.59 30.95
C ALA A 410 5.40 -19.12 29.80
N LYS A 411 6.35 -19.93 29.29
CA LYS A 411 7.20 -19.52 28.14
C LYS A 411 6.45 -19.47 26.80
N GLN A 412 5.20 -19.92 26.76
CA GLN A 412 4.32 -19.79 25.60
C GLN A 412 3.50 -18.48 25.62
N LEU A 413 3.59 -17.72 26.70
CA LEU A 413 2.85 -16.49 26.95
C LEU A 413 3.79 -15.29 26.86
N LYS A 414 3.28 -14.17 26.35
CA LYS A 414 4.00 -12.89 26.40
C LYS A 414 4.17 -12.43 27.85
N LEU A 415 5.10 -11.50 28.05
CA LEU A 415 5.18 -10.76 29.32
C LEU A 415 3.82 -10.09 29.61
N ASN A 416 3.46 -9.98 30.89
CA ASN A 416 2.18 -9.42 31.38
C ASN A 416 0.89 -10.16 30.96
N ALA A 417 0.98 -11.34 30.33
CA ALA A 417 -0.18 -12.18 30.09
C ALA A 417 -0.92 -12.55 31.40
N ASN A 418 -2.25 -12.46 31.38
CA ASN A 418 -3.10 -12.76 32.52
C ASN A 418 -3.44 -14.26 32.56
N ILE A 419 -2.66 -15.01 33.34
CA ILE A 419 -2.86 -16.46 33.55
C ILE A 419 -4.12 -16.82 34.34
N ASP A 420 -4.87 -15.84 34.84
CA ASP A 420 -6.13 -16.05 35.56
C ASP A 420 -7.36 -15.55 34.77
N ALA A 421 -7.18 -15.09 33.52
CA ALA A 421 -8.24 -14.65 32.62
C ALA A 421 -8.07 -15.24 31.21
N VAL A 422 -8.37 -16.54 31.07
CA VAL A 422 -8.51 -17.20 29.77
C VAL A 422 -9.98 -17.25 29.38
N ILE A 423 -10.28 -16.82 28.15
CA ILE A 423 -11.60 -16.97 27.53
C ILE A 423 -11.53 -18.11 26.52
N ILE A 424 -12.49 -19.04 26.58
CA ILE A 424 -12.64 -20.11 25.58
C ILE A 424 -14.02 -20.00 24.95
N ALA A 425 -14.08 -19.68 23.65
CA ALA A 425 -15.31 -19.63 22.88
C ALA A 425 -15.49 -20.95 22.09
N ARG A 426 -16.58 -21.67 22.39
CA ARG A 426 -16.96 -22.95 21.82
C ARG A 426 -18.16 -22.82 20.91
N GLU A 427 -18.08 -23.36 19.70
CA GLU A 427 -19.21 -23.52 18.81
C GLU A 427 -20.02 -24.77 19.18
N VAL A 428 -21.24 -24.60 19.71
CA VAL A 428 -22.07 -25.71 20.20
C VAL A 428 -23.11 -26.22 19.20
N THR A 429 -23.35 -25.49 18.10
CA THR A 429 -24.22 -25.93 17.01
C THR A 429 -23.54 -25.75 15.64
N PRO A 430 -23.85 -26.56 14.61
CA PRO A 430 -23.32 -26.38 13.25
C PRO A 430 -23.65 -25.03 12.59
N LEU A 431 -24.59 -24.28 13.18
CA LEU A 431 -25.00 -22.92 12.78
C LEU A 431 -24.17 -21.82 13.45
N GLY A 432 -23.17 -22.17 14.28
CA GLY A 432 -22.25 -21.19 14.86
C GLY A 432 -22.63 -20.67 16.26
N GLU A 433 -23.60 -21.23 16.98
CA GLU A 433 -23.96 -20.72 18.31
C GLU A 433 -22.77 -20.82 19.28
N LEU A 434 -22.40 -19.71 19.94
CA LEU A 434 -21.21 -19.62 20.77
C LEU A 434 -21.51 -19.70 22.27
N LYS A 435 -21.01 -20.75 22.91
CA LYS A 435 -20.92 -20.86 24.37
C LYS A 435 -19.54 -20.42 24.82
N VAL A 436 -19.47 -19.58 25.85
CA VAL A 436 -18.18 -19.07 26.36
C VAL A 436 -17.90 -19.59 27.76
N HIS A 437 -16.65 -20.00 27.95
CA HIS A 437 -16.09 -20.44 29.22
C HIS A 437 -14.96 -19.51 29.67
N HIS A 438 -14.73 -19.48 30.98
CA HIS A 438 -13.63 -18.76 31.63
C HIS A 438 -12.77 -19.78 32.40
N ALA A 439 -11.46 -19.59 32.40
CA ALA A 439 -10.52 -20.47 33.09
C ALA A 439 -9.28 -19.73 33.61
N SER A 440 -8.75 -20.20 34.73
CA SER A 440 -7.40 -19.87 35.21
C SER A 440 -6.38 -20.95 34.81
N LEU A 441 -5.37 -20.57 34.02
CA LEU A 441 -4.18 -21.39 33.76
C LEU A 441 -3.41 -21.70 35.05
N ARG A 442 -3.42 -20.78 36.03
CA ARG A 442 -2.81 -21.03 37.34
C ARG A 442 -3.46 -22.20 38.06
N ALA A 443 -4.78 -22.32 38.01
CA ALA A 443 -5.52 -23.46 38.55
C ALA A 443 -5.26 -24.73 37.71
N ALA A 444 -5.32 -24.61 36.38
CA ALA A 444 -5.08 -25.72 35.45
C ALA A 444 -3.68 -26.35 35.57
N TRP A 445 -2.64 -25.55 35.73
CA TRP A 445 -1.26 -26.01 35.96
C TRP A 445 -1.05 -26.60 37.36
N LYS A 446 -1.76 -26.09 38.37
CA LYS A 446 -1.65 -26.59 39.75
C LYS A 446 -2.34 -27.94 39.95
N ASN A 447 -3.47 -28.16 39.29
CA ASN A 447 -4.18 -29.44 39.30
C ASN A 447 -4.76 -29.72 37.90
N TYR A 448 -4.28 -30.79 37.26
CA TYR A 448 -4.70 -31.20 35.93
C TYR A 448 -6.19 -31.56 35.86
N ASP A 449 -6.80 -32.01 36.96
CA ASP A 449 -8.25 -32.31 37.03
C ASP A 449 -9.05 -31.17 37.68
N SER A 450 -8.51 -29.95 37.72
CA SER A 450 -9.29 -28.76 38.08
C SER A 450 -10.37 -28.45 37.05
N PHE A 451 -11.42 -27.75 37.51
CA PHE A 451 -12.50 -27.24 36.67
C PHE A 451 -11.97 -26.30 35.56
N ASP A 452 -10.96 -25.50 35.88
CA ASP A 452 -10.28 -24.59 34.96
C ASP A 452 -9.46 -25.29 33.86
N ASN A 453 -9.03 -26.55 34.05
CA ASN A 453 -8.34 -27.29 32.98
C ASN A 453 -9.33 -27.87 31.97
N ILE A 454 -10.06 -26.99 31.30
CA ILE A 454 -11.20 -27.31 30.44
C ILE A 454 -10.79 -28.31 29.35
N LEU A 455 -11.61 -29.36 29.19
CA LEU A 455 -11.51 -30.30 28.08
C LEU A 455 -11.94 -29.58 26.80
N LEU A 456 -11.04 -29.49 25.83
CA LEU A 456 -11.23 -28.77 24.59
C LEU A 456 -11.96 -29.61 23.55
N GLU A 457 -12.77 -28.95 22.73
CA GLU A 457 -13.49 -29.52 21.60
C GLU A 457 -12.92 -28.97 20.27
N PRO A 458 -13.18 -29.64 19.13
CA PRO A 458 -12.78 -29.10 17.83
C PRO A 458 -13.37 -27.71 17.60
N ARG A 459 -12.55 -26.79 17.09
CA ARG A 459 -12.87 -25.39 16.78
C ARG A 459 -13.12 -24.50 18.01
N ASP A 460 -12.72 -24.93 19.21
CA ASP A 460 -12.57 -24.04 20.36
C ASP A 460 -11.53 -22.93 20.05
N ARG A 461 -11.90 -21.68 20.33
CA ARG A 461 -11.01 -20.51 20.27
C ARG A 461 -10.58 -20.10 21.67
N ILE A 462 -9.28 -20.11 21.95
CA ILE A 462 -8.66 -19.83 23.24
C ILE A 462 -7.99 -18.45 23.18
N ILE A 463 -8.51 -17.49 23.93
CA ILE A 463 -8.04 -16.10 23.95
C ILE A 463 -7.35 -15.82 25.29
N ILE A 464 -6.08 -15.41 25.25
CA ILE A 464 -5.31 -15.00 26.43
C ILE A 464 -5.26 -13.48 26.54
N LEU A 465 -5.73 -12.94 27.66
CA LEU A 465 -5.76 -11.49 27.90
C LEU A 465 -4.48 -10.98 28.56
N ALA A 466 -4.22 -9.67 28.47
CA ALA A 466 -3.16 -9.01 29.22
C ALA A 466 -3.63 -8.43 30.55
N ASN A 467 -2.67 -8.22 31.45
CA ASN A 467 -2.75 -7.38 32.65
C ASN A 467 -2.28 -5.92 32.41
N SER A 468 -1.53 -5.68 31.34
CA SER A 468 -1.05 -4.38 30.83
C SER A 468 -0.45 -4.56 29.43
N ILE A 469 -0.54 -3.54 28.59
CA ILE A 469 0.12 -3.44 27.27
C ILE A 469 1.39 -2.61 27.40
N THR A 470 2.48 -3.01 26.75
CA THR A 470 3.76 -2.27 26.81
C THR A 470 3.85 -1.15 25.78
N GLU A 471 4.63 -0.10 26.05
CA GLU A 471 4.84 1.04 25.11
C GLU A 471 5.27 0.56 23.73
N LYS A 472 6.18 -0.42 23.71
CA LYS A 472 6.65 -1.07 22.50
C LYS A 472 5.53 -1.77 21.70
N GLU A 473 4.52 -2.34 22.37
CA GLU A 473 3.37 -2.96 21.70
C GLU A 473 2.41 -1.91 21.14
N VAL A 474 2.21 -0.79 21.84
CA VAL A 474 1.46 0.37 21.31
C VAL A 474 2.16 0.97 20.08
N ASP A 475 3.49 1.13 20.11
CA ASP A 475 4.26 1.64 18.98
C ASP A 475 4.20 0.72 17.74
N ILE A 476 4.30 -0.60 17.95
CA ILE A 476 4.14 -1.59 16.89
C ILE A 476 2.74 -1.48 16.28
N TYR A 477 1.69 -1.45 17.11
CA TYR A 477 0.31 -1.31 16.65
C TYR A 477 0.06 0.01 15.92
N LYS A 478 0.60 1.13 16.41
CA LYS A 478 0.55 2.45 15.74
C LYS A 478 1.17 2.38 14.35
N LYS A 479 2.31 1.67 14.20
CA LYS A 479 2.99 1.50 12.91
C LYS A 479 2.17 0.62 11.95
N GLU A 480 1.75 -0.57 12.38
CA GLU A 480 0.95 -1.50 11.57
C GLU A 480 -0.39 -0.88 11.14
N SER A 481 -1.07 -0.15 12.04
CA SER A 481 -2.31 0.56 11.73
C SER A 481 -2.13 1.70 10.72
N ARG A 482 -0.97 2.37 10.69
CA ARG A 482 -0.65 3.37 9.66
C ARG A 482 -0.41 2.72 8.31
N GLU A 483 0.33 1.62 8.27
CA GLU A 483 0.61 0.86 7.05
C GLU A 483 -0.67 0.27 6.44
N LYS A 484 -1.57 -0.28 7.28
CA LYS A 484 -2.88 -0.74 6.84
C LYS A 484 -3.76 0.39 6.30
N LYS A 485 -3.87 1.53 7.01
CA LYS A 485 -4.63 2.69 6.52
C LYS A 485 -4.11 3.23 5.19
N TYR A 486 -2.79 3.15 4.96
CA TYR A 486 -2.19 3.50 3.67
C TYR A 486 -2.60 2.52 2.56
N LEU A 487 -2.57 1.20 2.83
CA LEU A 487 -3.05 0.17 1.89
C LEU A 487 -4.54 0.32 1.56
N ASP A 488 -5.40 0.47 2.57
CA ASP A 488 -6.84 0.66 2.42
C ASP A 488 -7.16 1.96 1.61
N ALA A 489 -6.39 3.04 1.83
CA ALA A 489 -6.50 4.29 1.07
C ALA A 489 -6.11 4.11 -0.41
N VAL A 490 -5.02 3.40 -0.70
CA VAL A 490 -4.61 3.08 -2.08
C VAL A 490 -5.66 2.20 -2.77
N GLU A 491 -6.24 1.22 -2.08
CA GLU A 491 -7.25 0.32 -2.64
C GLU A 491 -8.59 1.04 -2.92
N SER A 492 -9.05 1.91 -2.01
CA SER A 492 -10.22 2.76 -2.25
C SER A 492 -10.04 3.75 -3.41
N GLN A 493 -8.84 4.35 -3.55
CA GLN A 493 -8.52 5.19 -4.70
C GLN A 493 -8.52 4.40 -6.03
N LYS A 494 -8.03 3.15 -6.05
CA LYS A 494 -8.19 2.25 -7.21
C LYS A 494 -9.69 2.08 -7.57
N PHE A 495 -10.54 1.88 -6.57
CA PHE A 495 -11.97 1.61 -6.76
C PHE A 495 -12.75 2.80 -7.36
N ASP A 496 -12.46 4.03 -6.94
CA ASP A 496 -13.10 5.24 -7.49
C ASP A 496 -12.62 5.57 -8.91
N VAL A 497 -11.34 5.34 -9.23
CA VAL A 497 -10.83 5.47 -10.60
C VAL A 497 -11.50 4.44 -11.53
N SER A 498 -11.69 3.20 -11.09
CA SER A 498 -12.46 2.20 -11.84
C SER A 498 -13.91 2.62 -12.08
N ARG A 499 -14.57 3.26 -11.09
CA ARG A 499 -15.94 3.78 -11.25
C ARG A 499 -16.05 4.96 -12.21
N LEU A 500 -15.12 5.91 -12.14
CA LEU A 500 -15.04 7.03 -13.08
C LEU A 500 -14.84 6.56 -14.53
N ASN A 501 -14.00 5.54 -14.72
CA ASN A 501 -13.77 4.94 -16.04
C ASN A 501 -14.94 4.06 -16.52
N ALA A 502 -15.61 3.32 -15.64
CA ALA A 502 -16.84 2.58 -15.99
C ALA A 502 -17.99 3.53 -16.40
N GLY A 503 -18.14 4.67 -15.71
CA GLY A 503 -19.07 5.73 -16.09
C GLY A 503 -18.76 6.33 -17.48
N ARG A 504 -17.48 6.39 -17.86
CA ARG A 504 -17.02 6.73 -19.21
C ARG A 504 -17.35 5.64 -20.23
N SER A 505 -17.19 4.35 -19.91
CA SER A 505 -17.52 3.25 -20.83
C SER A 505 -19.01 3.24 -21.22
N LEU A 506 -19.91 3.55 -20.28
CA LEU A 506 -21.35 3.65 -20.52
C LEU A 506 -21.74 4.79 -21.50
N THR A 507 -20.91 5.82 -21.67
CA THR A 507 -21.16 6.87 -22.68
C THR A 507 -20.67 6.50 -24.08
N TYR A 508 -19.80 5.50 -24.23
CA TYR A 508 -19.39 4.97 -25.53
C TYR A 508 -20.40 3.97 -26.12
N GLU A 509 -21.09 3.16 -25.30
CA GLU A 509 -22.16 2.26 -25.78
C GLU A 509 -23.44 2.99 -26.25
N THR A 510 -23.62 4.27 -25.87
CA THR A 510 -24.83 5.05 -26.17
C THR A 510 -24.71 5.96 -27.41
N GLY A 511 -23.58 5.96 -28.11
CA GLY A 511 -23.48 6.45 -29.50
C GLY A 511 -23.66 7.96 -29.69
N VAL A 512 -23.35 8.79 -28.69
CA VAL A 512 -23.46 10.27 -28.79
C VAL A 512 -22.16 10.85 -29.36
N PRO A 513 -22.20 11.77 -30.37
CA PRO A 513 -20.98 12.29 -31.00
C PRO A 513 -20.14 13.16 -30.05
N SER A 514 -18.85 12.86 -29.91
CA SER A 514 -17.90 13.66 -29.15
C SER A 514 -17.44 14.89 -29.95
N ASN A 515 -18.07 16.04 -29.71
CA ASN A 515 -17.53 17.37 -29.97
C ASN A 515 -18.00 18.31 -28.86
N ASN A 516 -17.10 19.15 -28.34
CA ASN A 516 -17.25 20.00 -27.15
C ASN A 516 -17.05 19.30 -25.78
N ILE A 517 -15.81 18.85 -25.53
CA ILE A 517 -15.25 18.83 -24.17
C ILE A 517 -13.87 19.50 -24.29
N GLU A 518 -13.71 20.68 -23.67
CA GLU A 518 -12.40 21.32 -23.56
C GLU A 518 -11.48 20.49 -22.64
N PRO A 519 -10.15 20.47 -22.87
CA PRO A 519 -9.24 19.77 -21.99
C PRO A 519 -9.21 20.48 -20.63
N LEU A 520 -9.66 19.79 -19.58
CA LEU A 520 -9.49 20.27 -18.21
C LEU A 520 -7.99 20.18 -17.86
N ASP A 521 -7.40 21.29 -17.42
CA ASP A 521 -5.96 21.37 -17.18
C ASP A 521 -5.45 20.37 -16.13
N ASN A 522 -4.27 19.80 -16.41
CA ASN A 522 -3.63 18.77 -15.57
C ASN A 522 -3.16 19.27 -14.19
N GLU A 523 -3.35 20.55 -13.84
CA GLU A 523 -2.92 21.11 -12.55
C GLU A 523 -3.72 20.56 -11.36
N VAL A 524 -4.99 20.17 -11.57
CA VAL A 524 -5.87 19.65 -10.50
C VAL A 524 -5.29 18.38 -9.86
N GLY A 525 -4.56 17.55 -10.63
CA GLY A 525 -3.90 16.35 -10.07
C GLY A 525 -2.79 16.64 -9.06
N SER A 526 -2.21 17.84 -9.07
CA SER A 526 -1.10 18.22 -8.18
C SER A 526 -1.56 18.82 -6.84
N GLU A 527 -2.72 19.48 -6.81
CA GLU A 527 -3.23 20.15 -5.60
C GLU A 527 -3.92 19.19 -4.61
N TYR A 528 -4.48 18.09 -5.09
CA TYR A 528 -4.99 17.02 -4.22
C TYR A 528 -3.85 16.19 -3.60
N LEU A 529 -2.74 15.99 -4.34
CA LEU A 529 -1.58 15.22 -3.85
C LEU A 529 -0.80 15.95 -2.73
N THR A 530 -0.92 17.28 -2.63
CA THR A 530 -0.32 18.08 -1.55
C THR A 530 -1.22 18.16 -0.31
N LYS A 531 -2.56 18.22 -0.48
CA LYS A 531 -3.52 18.13 0.63
C LYS A 531 -3.45 16.79 1.37
N ASP A 532 -3.26 15.67 0.67
CA ASP A 532 -3.10 14.37 1.34
C ASP A 532 -1.76 14.24 2.08
N LYS A 533 -0.69 14.89 1.63
CA LYS A 533 0.55 15.00 2.41
C LYS A 533 0.38 15.84 3.67
N ALA A 534 -0.50 16.84 3.68
CA ALA A 534 -0.85 17.59 4.89
C ALA A 534 -1.77 16.79 5.85
N LEU A 535 -2.56 15.83 5.34
CA LEU A 535 -3.31 14.87 6.16
C LEU A 535 -2.41 13.76 6.74
N LEU A 536 -1.31 13.43 6.08
CA LEU A 536 -0.29 12.46 6.53
C LEU A 536 0.75 13.06 7.50
N ASN A 537 1.13 14.32 7.31
CA ASN A 537 1.93 15.09 8.27
C ASN A 537 1.00 15.62 9.37
N GLY A 538 0.60 14.74 10.28
CA GLY A 538 -0.46 15.03 11.25
C GLY A 538 -0.11 16.10 12.28
N GLU A 539 -0.72 17.27 12.14
CA GLU A 539 -1.00 18.19 13.24
C GLU A 539 -2.52 18.35 13.38
N LYS A 540 -3.13 17.38 14.06
CA LYS A 540 -4.56 17.41 14.40
C LYS A 540 -4.68 17.34 15.91
N GLN A 541 -4.96 18.49 16.53
CA GLN A 541 -5.30 18.70 17.94
C GLN A 541 -4.54 17.81 18.93
N LEU A 542 -3.56 18.39 19.61
CA LEU A 542 -2.89 17.82 20.78
C LEU A 542 -3.91 17.45 21.87
N LYS A 543 -4.52 16.27 21.76
CA LYS A 543 -4.89 15.49 22.94
C LYS A 543 -3.60 15.26 23.73
N PRO A 544 -3.65 15.34 25.07
CA PRO A 544 -2.46 15.02 25.86
C PRO A 544 -2.02 13.59 25.51
N GLU A 545 -0.72 13.42 25.24
CA GLU A 545 -0.14 12.17 24.70
C GLU A 545 -0.50 10.93 25.53
N ILE A 546 -0.74 11.13 26.83
CA ILE A 546 -1.20 10.13 27.81
C ILE A 546 -2.62 9.61 27.49
N GLU A 547 -3.57 10.47 27.10
CA GLU A 547 -4.95 10.05 26.77
C GLU A 547 -5.02 9.21 25.48
N GLU A 548 -4.19 9.53 24.47
CA GLU A 548 -4.13 8.71 23.25
C GLU A 548 -3.55 7.32 23.56
N TYR A 549 -2.54 7.28 24.44
CA TYR A 549 -1.88 6.03 24.83
C TYR A 549 -2.82 5.08 25.59
N GLU A 550 -3.53 5.57 26.61
CA GLU A 550 -4.50 4.75 27.38
C GLU A 550 -5.61 4.16 26.50
N LEU A 551 -6.12 4.94 25.53
CA LEU A 551 -7.14 4.48 24.58
C LEU A 551 -6.64 3.36 23.66
N LEU A 552 -5.37 3.43 23.22
CA LEU A 552 -4.77 2.40 22.37
C LEU A 552 -4.42 1.13 23.15
N GLU A 553 -3.98 1.24 24.41
CA GLU A 553 -3.81 0.09 25.29
C GLU A 553 -5.14 -0.68 25.46
N LEU A 554 -6.26 0.03 25.64
CA LEU A 554 -7.60 -0.57 25.65
C LEU A 554 -7.96 -1.30 24.34
N GLU A 555 -7.78 -0.64 23.20
CA GLU A 555 -8.11 -1.19 21.86
C GLU A 555 -7.28 -2.46 21.54
N ILE A 556 -5.96 -2.39 21.71
CA ILE A 556 -5.04 -3.51 21.48
C ILE A 556 -5.41 -4.71 22.36
N ARG A 557 -5.68 -4.44 23.64
CA ARG A 557 -5.93 -5.48 24.62
C ARG A 557 -7.25 -6.20 24.38
N ASN A 558 -8.31 -5.44 24.06
CA ASN A 558 -9.66 -5.98 23.93
C ASN A 558 -10.02 -6.43 22.51
N GLN A 559 -9.18 -6.22 21.49
CA GLN A 559 -9.45 -6.53 20.08
C GLN A 559 -10.13 -7.89 19.82
N GLU A 560 -9.62 -8.98 20.41
CA GLU A 560 -10.21 -10.33 20.25
C GLU A 560 -11.50 -10.52 21.05
N VAL A 561 -11.62 -9.84 22.20
CA VAL A 561 -12.81 -9.84 23.05
C VAL A 561 -13.96 -9.10 22.35
N GLU A 562 -13.69 -7.95 21.74
CA GLU A 562 -14.70 -7.14 21.04
C GLU A 562 -15.28 -7.87 19.82
N LYS A 563 -14.44 -8.60 19.06
CA LYS A 563 -14.89 -9.49 17.98
C LYS A 563 -15.90 -10.52 18.53
N LEU A 564 -15.54 -11.21 19.60
CA LEU A 564 -16.39 -12.23 20.24
C LEU A 564 -17.67 -11.62 20.85
N VAL A 565 -17.60 -10.44 21.48
CA VAL A 565 -18.78 -9.72 21.99
C VAL A 565 -19.71 -9.31 20.86
N LYS A 566 -19.18 -8.86 19.71
CA LYS A 566 -19.96 -8.52 18.52
C LYS A 566 -20.67 -9.75 17.94
N GLU A 567 -19.99 -10.90 17.88
CA GLU A 567 -20.60 -12.18 17.49
C GLU A 567 -21.74 -12.55 18.46
N LEU A 568 -21.51 -12.54 19.78
CA LEU A 568 -22.51 -12.85 20.80
C LEU A 568 -23.72 -11.89 20.78
N LYS A 569 -23.51 -10.61 20.45
CA LYS A 569 -24.60 -9.65 20.24
C LYS A 569 -25.41 -9.99 18.99
N SER A 570 -24.76 -10.37 17.89
CA SER A 570 -25.43 -10.76 16.64
C SER A 570 -26.29 -12.03 16.77
N GLN A 571 -25.94 -12.92 17.71
CA GLN A 571 -26.68 -14.15 18.00
C GLN A 571 -27.85 -13.95 18.98
N SER A 572 -28.04 -12.74 19.52
CA SER A 572 -29.10 -12.48 20.49
C SER A 572 -30.49 -12.37 19.86
N THR A 573 -31.50 -12.82 20.60
CA THR A 573 -32.91 -12.66 20.24
C THR A 573 -33.67 -11.92 21.35
N TYR A 574 -34.97 -11.67 21.15
CA TYR A 574 -35.82 -11.08 22.18
C TYR A 574 -35.88 -11.97 23.44
N GLU A 575 -35.96 -13.30 23.26
CA GLU A 575 -36.04 -14.27 24.36
C GLU A 575 -34.67 -14.59 24.96
N ASN A 576 -33.62 -14.63 24.13
CA ASN A 576 -32.24 -14.92 24.54
C ASN A 576 -31.37 -13.68 24.39
N PRO A 577 -31.25 -12.83 25.44
CA PRO A 577 -30.38 -11.66 25.39
C PRO A 577 -28.91 -12.06 25.18
N ALA A 578 -28.14 -11.16 24.55
CA ALA A 578 -26.71 -11.37 24.32
C ALA A 578 -26.00 -11.78 25.62
N ARG A 579 -25.22 -12.88 25.57
CA ARG A 579 -24.40 -13.38 26.69
C ARG A 579 -23.19 -12.45 26.91
N VAL A 580 -23.46 -11.23 27.34
CA VAL A 580 -22.50 -10.13 27.51
C VAL A 580 -22.82 -9.40 28.82
N VAL A 581 -21.76 -9.00 29.52
CA VAL A 581 -21.78 -8.17 30.73
C VAL A 581 -20.84 -6.98 30.53
N ARG A 582 -21.06 -5.89 31.28
CA ARG A 582 -20.25 -4.68 31.22
C ARG A 582 -19.58 -4.41 32.57
N VAL A 583 -18.38 -3.85 32.54
CA VAL A 583 -17.69 -3.34 33.74
C VAL A 583 -17.10 -1.95 33.48
N ASP A 584 -17.31 -1.04 34.41
CA ASP A 584 -16.91 0.36 34.35
C ASP A 584 -16.24 0.83 35.65
N GLY A 585 -15.63 2.01 35.59
CA GLY A 585 -15.05 2.68 36.74
C GLY A 585 -13.61 2.25 37.01
N ALA A 586 -13.29 1.94 38.26
CA ALA A 586 -11.92 1.74 38.72
C ALA A 586 -11.36 0.32 38.47
N VAL A 587 -11.53 -0.21 37.25
CA VAL A 587 -10.83 -1.41 36.73
C VAL A 587 -9.76 -1.01 35.72
N LYS A 588 -8.81 -1.92 35.40
CA LYS A 588 -7.78 -1.60 34.40
C LYS A 588 -8.31 -1.50 32.97
N PHE A 589 -9.13 -2.47 32.57
CA PHE A 589 -9.73 -2.52 31.23
C PHE A 589 -11.27 -2.47 31.33
N PRO A 590 -11.87 -1.29 31.54
CA PRO A 590 -13.32 -1.12 31.42
C PRO A 590 -13.80 -1.52 30.02
N GLY A 591 -15.03 -2.03 29.92
CA GLY A 591 -15.59 -2.50 28.66
C GLY A 591 -16.67 -3.56 28.80
N GLU A 592 -17.01 -4.17 27.67
CA GLU A 592 -17.95 -5.30 27.59
C GLU A 592 -17.19 -6.62 27.44
N TYR A 593 -17.69 -7.66 28.11
CA TYR A 593 -17.07 -8.97 28.16
C TYR A 593 -18.10 -10.10 27.97
N PRO A 594 -17.70 -11.24 27.37
CA PRO A 594 -18.54 -12.43 27.29
C PRO A 594 -18.99 -12.93 28.67
N LEU A 595 -20.27 -13.22 28.81
CA LEU A 595 -20.83 -13.87 30.00
C LEU A 595 -20.68 -15.39 29.90
N THR A 596 -20.17 -16.01 30.97
CA THR A 596 -20.11 -17.47 31.13
C THR A 596 -21.24 -17.96 32.05
N GLU A 597 -21.54 -19.26 32.03
CA GLU A 597 -22.70 -19.83 32.75
C GLU A 597 -22.69 -19.64 34.27
N THR A 598 -21.52 -19.45 34.89
CA THR A 598 -21.35 -19.35 36.35
C THR A 598 -20.46 -18.17 36.75
N MET A 599 -20.54 -17.06 36.01
CA MET A 599 -19.65 -15.92 36.19
C MET A 599 -19.99 -15.10 37.46
N SER A 600 -18.98 -14.82 38.28
CA SER A 600 -19.08 -13.87 39.40
C SER A 600 -18.54 -12.48 39.03
N SER A 601 -18.83 -11.45 39.84
CA SER A 601 -18.17 -10.14 39.69
C SER A 601 -16.65 -10.21 39.85
N ALA A 602 -16.13 -11.04 40.76
CA ALA A 602 -14.69 -11.30 40.85
C ALA A 602 -14.10 -11.84 39.53
N ASP A 603 -14.79 -12.76 38.85
CA ASP A 603 -14.34 -13.26 37.55
C ASP A 603 -14.36 -12.16 36.49
N LEU A 604 -15.40 -11.31 36.45
CA LEU A 604 -15.46 -10.15 35.55
C LEU A 604 -14.32 -9.16 35.80
N ILE A 605 -14.01 -8.86 37.07
CA ILE A 605 -12.91 -7.94 37.42
C ILE A 605 -11.56 -8.56 37.02
N ASN A 606 -11.35 -9.86 37.22
CA ASN A 606 -10.13 -10.54 36.76
C ASN A 606 -9.99 -10.51 35.23
N ILE A 607 -11.09 -10.75 34.50
CA ILE A 607 -11.14 -10.59 33.04
C ILE A 607 -10.92 -9.13 32.62
N ALA A 608 -11.27 -8.14 33.44
CA ALA A 608 -10.95 -6.73 33.23
C ALA A 608 -9.52 -6.32 33.66
N GLY A 609 -8.63 -7.28 33.93
CA GLY A 609 -7.23 -7.04 34.33
C GLY A 609 -7.04 -6.68 35.81
N GLY A 610 -8.10 -6.82 36.62
CA GLY A 610 -8.13 -6.48 38.03
C GLY A 610 -8.66 -5.06 38.31
N LEU A 611 -8.72 -4.74 39.60
CA LEU A 611 -8.96 -3.38 40.07
C LEU A 611 -7.78 -2.48 39.69
N SER A 612 -8.07 -1.22 39.35
CA SER A 612 -7.05 -0.16 39.29
C SER A 612 -6.66 0.29 40.70
N GLU A 613 -5.51 0.95 40.85
CA GLU A 613 -5.08 1.53 42.13
C GLU A 613 -6.09 2.57 42.68
N SER A 614 -6.88 3.18 41.79
CA SER A 614 -7.96 4.11 42.15
C SER A 614 -9.19 3.48 42.78
N ALA A 615 -9.26 2.15 42.88
CA ALA A 615 -10.48 1.44 43.26
C ALA A 615 -10.85 1.59 44.74
N TYR A 616 -12.14 1.81 44.97
CA TYR A 616 -12.74 1.78 46.30
C TYR A 616 -13.08 0.33 46.68
N ILE A 617 -12.15 -0.37 47.32
CA ILE A 617 -12.20 -1.81 47.61
C ILE A 617 -13.35 -2.22 48.56
N VAL A 618 -14.03 -1.26 49.19
CA VAL A 618 -15.14 -1.54 50.12
C VAL A 618 -16.39 -2.03 49.37
N GLU A 619 -16.75 -1.39 48.26
CA GLU A 619 -18.04 -1.63 47.60
C GLU A 619 -18.02 -1.29 46.11
N ALA A 620 -18.51 -2.22 45.28
CA ALA A 620 -18.95 -1.99 43.91
C ALA A 620 -20.47 -2.16 43.79
N GLU A 621 -21.05 -1.83 42.64
CA GLU A 621 -22.49 -1.95 42.41
C GLU A 621 -22.77 -2.67 41.08
N ILE A 622 -23.63 -3.69 41.10
CA ILE A 622 -24.21 -4.27 39.89
C ILE A 622 -25.53 -3.56 39.60
N THR A 623 -25.60 -2.85 38.47
CA THR A 623 -26.86 -2.39 37.89
C THR A 623 -27.42 -3.49 36.99
N ARG A 624 -28.61 -3.98 37.32
CA ARG A 624 -29.32 -5.06 36.62
C ARG A 624 -30.69 -4.59 36.14
N GLN A 625 -30.98 -4.81 34.86
CA GLN A 625 -32.25 -4.50 34.21
C GLN A 625 -33.07 -5.78 33.99
N GLU A 626 -34.24 -5.89 34.63
CA GLU A 626 -35.18 -7.00 34.44
C GLU A 626 -36.49 -6.49 33.80
N ILE A 627 -37.01 -7.22 32.80
CA ILE A 627 -38.28 -6.88 32.16
C ILE A 627 -39.42 -7.56 32.92
N ILE A 628 -40.35 -6.78 33.46
CA ILE A 628 -41.52 -7.27 34.18
C ILE A 628 -42.74 -7.21 33.27
N GLY A 629 -43.37 -8.37 33.04
CA GLY A 629 -44.65 -8.49 32.36
C GLY A 629 -44.65 -8.06 30.88
N ASN A 630 -43.51 -8.13 30.19
CA ASN A 630 -43.29 -7.65 28.81
C ASN A 630 -43.51 -6.13 28.56
N GLU A 631 -43.89 -5.35 29.57
CA GLU A 631 -44.26 -3.93 29.41
C GLU A 631 -43.31 -2.94 30.10
N THR A 632 -42.64 -3.33 31.19
CA THR A 632 -41.82 -2.38 31.98
C THR A 632 -40.42 -2.93 32.28
N ALA A 633 -39.39 -2.11 32.07
CA ALA A 633 -38.04 -2.39 32.51
C ALA A 633 -37.85 -1.89 33.95
N LYS A 634 -37.55 -2.79 34.89
CA LYS A 634 -37.16 -2.44 36.25
C LYS A 634 -35.64 -2.49 36.36
N ILE A 635 -35.05 -1.38 36.78
CA ILE A 635 -33.63 -1.32 37.15
C ILE A 635 -33.49 -1.64 38.64
N THR A 636 -32.47 -2.42 38.98
CA THR A 636 -32.12 -2.80 40.35
C THR A 636 -30.62 -2.61 40.56
N HIS A 637 -30.25 -2.04 41.70
CA HIS A 637 -28.86 -1.82 42.11
C HIS A 637 -28.55 -2.82 43.23
N LEU A 638 -27.52 -3.64 43.03
CA LEU A 638 -27.11 -4.69 43.94
C LEU A 638 -25.69 -4.36 44.44
N PRO A 639 -25.48 -4.11 45.75
CA PRO A 639 -24.15 -3.84 46.29
C PRO A 639 -23.30 -5.12 46.27
N VAL A 640 -22.01 -4.96 46.00
CA VAL A 640 -21.00 -6.03 45.96
C VAL A 640 -19.84 -5.67 46.88
N GLU A 641 -19.68 -6.42 47.96
CA GLU A 641 -18.54 -6.31 48.87
C GLU A 641 -17.28 -6.92 48.24
N LEU A 642 -16.51 -6.12 47.49
CA LEU A 642 -15.32 -6.60 46.77
C LEU A 642 -14.33 -7.31 47.71
N GLN A 643 -14.13 -6.78 48.92
CA GLN A 643 -13.21 -7.36 49.90
C GLN A 643 -13.55 -8.82 50.26
N SER A 644 -14.84 -9.20 50.33
CA SER A 644 -15.25 -10.58 50.65
C SER A 644 -15.26 -11.49 49.42
N GLU A 645 -15.56 -10.95 48.22
CA GLU A 645 -15.40 -11.66 46.94
C GLU A 645 -13.94 -12.09 46.69
N PHE A 646 -12.96 -11.20 46.87
CA PHE A 646 -11.53 -11.52 46.70
C PHE A 646 -10.97 -12.46 47.79
N LEU A 647 -11.62 -12.55 48.95
CA LEU A 647 -11.33 -13.55 49.99
C LEU A 647 -12.00 -14.90 49.73
N GLY A 648 -12.72 -15.06 48.62
CA GLY A 648 -13.26 -16.34 48.13
C GLY A 648 -14.77 -16.52 48.28
N ASN A 649 -15.50 -15.56 48.86
CA ASN A 649 -16.95 -15.62 48.95
C ASN A 649 -17.61 -15.13 47.64
N ARG A 650 -17.54 -15.94 46.58
CA ARG A 650 -18.06 -15.64 45.24
C ARG A 650 -19.60 -15.72 45.17
N SER A 651 -20.28 -14.85 45.89
CA SER A 651 -21.74 -14.88 46.04
C SER A 651 -22.49 -14.08 44.95
N SER A 652 -21.81 -13.16 44.26
CA SER A 652 -22.45 -12.20 43.34
C SER A 652 -22.42 -12.72 41.90
N THR A 653 -23.39 -13.54 41.52
CA THR A 653 -23.50 -14.07 40.16
C THR A 653 -24.10 -13.07 39.17
N LEU A 654 -23.49 -12.99 37.99
CA LEU A 654 -23.87 -12.07 36.91
C LEU A 654 -24.90 -12.70 35.95
N LYS A 655 -25.73 -11.85 35.36
CA LYS A 655 -26.71 -12.15 34.30
C LYS A 655 -26.38 -11.34 33.05
N ALA A 656 -26.96 -11.74 31.92
CA ALA A 656 -26.85 -10.99 30.67
C ALA A 656 -27.35 -9.54 30.83
N LYS A 657 -26.61 -8.58 30.27
CA LYS A 657 -26.84 -7.13 30.40
C LYS A 657 -26.58 -6.52 31.79
N ASP A 658 -26.03 -7.26 32.75
CA ASP A 658 -25.56 -6.64 34.00
C ASP A 658 -24.38 -5.69 33.73
N GLN A 659 -24.36 -4.58 34.45
CA GLN A 659 -23.27 -3.60 34.45
C GLN A 659 -22.67 -3.49 35.86
N LEU A 660 -21.41 -3.87 36.02
CA LEU A 660 -20.65 -3.76 37.25
C LEU A 660 -19.91 -2.41 37.29
N SER A 661 -20.28 -1.54 38.22
CA SER A 661 -19.64 -0.24 38.45
C SER A 661 -18.70 -0.32 39.65
N VAL A 662 -17.40 -0.22 39.41
CA VAL A 662 -16.37 -0.17 40.46
C VAL A 662 -16.11 1.29 40.82
N LYS A 663 -16.47 1.68 42.05
CA LYS A 663 -16.33 3.06 42.54
C LYS A 663 -14.85 3.46 42.63
N ILE A 664 -14.57 4.72 42.32
CA ILE A 664 -13.25 5.33 42.52
C ILE A 664 -13.18 5.84 43.96
N THR A 665 -12.05 5.66 44.64
CA THR A 665 -11.81 6.22 45.98
C THR A 665 -11.95 7.76 45.91
N PRO A 666 -12.77 8.39 46.78
CA PRO A 666 -12.92 9.84 46.78
C PRO A 666 -11.57 10.56 46.85
N GLU A 667 -11.46 11.68 46.14
CA GLU A 667 -10.25 12.53 46.06
C GLU A 667 -9.02 11.90 45.37
N TYR A 668 -9.09 10.64 44.91
CA TYR A 668 -7.94 9.93 44.29
C TYR A 668 -7.42 10.56 42.97
N ARG A 669 -8.19 11.39 42.26
CA ARG A 669 -7.98 11.64 40.82
C ARG A 669 -7.69 13.10 40.39
N ASN A 670 -7.30 13.98 41.30
CA ASN A 670 -6.88 15.34 40.95
C ASN A 670 -5.42 15.59 41.37
N GLU A 671 -4.47 15.02 40.62
CA GLU A 671 -3.06 15.42 40.72
C GLU A 671 -2.84 16.73 39.96
N THR A 672 -3.02 17.85 40.66
CA THR A 672 -2.74 19.19 40.12
C THR A 672 -1.24 19.40 40.00
N PHE A 673 -0.76 19.81 38.83
CA PHE A 673 0.64 20.21 38.63
C PHE A 673 0.77 21.65 38.16
N VAL A 674 1.83 22.32 38.63
CA VAL A 674 2.25 23.65 38.20
C VAL A 674 3.72 23.59 37.80
N GLU A 675 4.08 24.32 36.75
CA GLU A 675 5.45 24.39 36.25
C GLU A 675 6.11 25.73 36.61
N VAL A 676 7.38 25.68 37.02
CA VAL A 676 8.15 26.88 37.38
C VAL A 676 9.47 26.90 36.62
N GLN A 677 9.72 27.97 35.87
CA GLN A 677 10.87 28.14 34.98
C GLN A 677 11.63 29.44 35.27
N GLY A 678 12.90 29.48 34.88
CA GLY A 678 13.76 30.67 34.95
C GLY A 678 14.48 30.86 36.29
N GLU A 679 14.64 32.12 36.71
CA GLU A 679 15.47 32.59 37.84
C GLU A 679 14.86 32.32 39.22
N VAL A 680 14.69 31.03 39.51
CA VAL A 680 14.32 30.52 40.83
C VAL A 680 15.37 29.54 41.32
N ARG A 681 15.42 29.26 42.64
CA ARG A 681 16.44 28.33 43.18
C ARG A 681 16.30 26.91 42.64
N PHE A 682 15.06 26.44 42.51
CA PHE A 682 14.75 25.10 42.03
C PHE A 682 13.62 25.16 40.97
N PRO A 683 13.95 25.37 39.68
CA PRO A 683 12.95 25.27 38.61
C PRO A 683 12.53 23.82 38.41
N GLY A 684 11.30 23.60 37.92
CA GLY A 684 10.76 22.28 37.65
C GLY A 684 9.23 22.20 37.77
N ARG A 685 8.71 20.97 37.69
CA ARG A 685 7.28 20.67 37.81
C ARG A 685 6.93 20.25 39.23
N TYR A 686 5.99 20.96 39.84
CA TYR A 686 5.57 20.79 41.23
C TYR A 686 4.16 20.21 41.29
N LYS A 687 3.96 19.18 42.13
CA LYS A 687 2.63 18.71 42.52
C LYS A 687 2.04 19.64 43.56
N VAL A 688 0.79 20.03 43.37
CA VAL A 688 0.09 21.11 44.09
C VAL A 688 -1.13 20.56 44.81
N ALA A 689 -1.32 20.96 46.07
CA ALA A 689 -2.47 20.57 46.87
C ALA A 689 -3.72 21.43 46.54
N ARG A 690 -4.91 20.91 46.82
CA ARG A 690 -6.17 21.65 46.60
C ARG A 690 -6.20 22.92 47.45
N GLY A 691 -6.20 24.08 46.81
CA GLY A 691 -6.22 25.39 47.48
C GLY A 691 -4.83 25.92 47.86
N GLU A 692 -3.74 25.26 47.44
CA GLU A 692 -2.39 25.79 47.58
C GLU A 692 -2.19 27.05 46.72
N THR A 693 -1.41 27.99 47.24
CA THR A 693 -1.26 29.34 46.67
C THR A 693 0.11 29.56 46.03
N LEU A 694 0.21 30.62 45.21
CA LEU A 694 1.46 30.99 44.55
C LEU A 694 2.58 31.28 45.56
N THR A 695 2.32 31.97 46.68
CA THR A 695 3.36 32.20 47.70
C THR A 695 3.90 30.88 48.28
N GLN A 696 3.02 29.91 48.56
CA GLN A 696 3.41 28.59 49.09
C GLN A 696 4.27 27.82 48.08
N LEU A 697 3.96 27.92 46.78
CA LEU A 697 4.81 27.36 45.72
C LEU A 697 6.18 28.05 45.66
N ILE A 698 6.24 29.39 45.74
CA ILE A 698 7.52 30.14 45.76
C ILE A 698 8.41 29.70 46.94
N GLU A 699 7.84 29.49 48.14
CA GLU A 699 8.58 28.97 49.29
C GLU A 699 9.15 27.56 49.01
N ARG A 700 8.35 26.66 48.43
CA ARG A 700 8.77 25.29 48.05
C ARG A 700 9.83 25.25 46.95
N VAL A 701 9.79 26.22 46.04
CA VAL A 701 10.78 26.49 44.99
C VAL A 701 12.09 27.06 45.57
N GLY A 702 12.10 27.43 46.85
CA GLY A 702 13.26 28.02 47.55
C GLY A 702 13.40 29.54 47.35
N GLY A 703 12.38 30.18 46.79
CA GLY A 703 12.42 31.59 46.39
C GLY A 703 13.19 31.85 45.09
N PHE A 704 13.34 33.12 44.79
CA PHE A 704 13.99 33.63 43.58
C PHE A 704 15.52 33.57 43.66
N SER A 705 16.19 33.65 42.51
CA SER A 705 17.64 33.87 42.43
C SER A 705 18.01 35.34 42.67
N ASP A 706 19.29 35.63 42.93
CA ASP A 706 19.79 37.02 43.06
C ASP A 706 19.74 37.81 41.74
N PHE A 707 19.51 37.12 40.61
CA PHE A 707 19.39 37.69 39.26
C PHE A 707 17.94 37.72 38.75
N ALA A 708 16.95 37.39 39.60
CA ALA A 708 15.56 37.30 39.19
C ALA A 708 14.89 38.67 38.97
N HIS A 709 14.16 38.81 37.87
CA HIS A 709 13.32 39.98 37.62
C HIS A 709 11.89 39.74 38.12
N ILE A 710 11.67 39.85 39.44
CA ILE A 710 10.38 39.54 40.08
C ILE A 710 9.20 40.28 39.39
N LYS A 711 9.39 41.57 39.05
CA LYS A 711 8.41 42.40 38.34
C LYS A 711 8.11 41.99 36.90
N ALA A 712 8.96 41.18 36.27
CA ALA A 712 8.75 40.68 34.91
C ALA A 712 8.24 39.23 34.89
N THR A 713 7.85 38.69 36.05
CA THR A 713 7.36 37.32 36.17
C THR A 713 6.07 37.14 35.38
N VAL A 714 6.02 36.09 34.55
CA VAL A 714 4.87 35.74 33.74
C VAL A 714 4.13 34.58 34.40
N PHE A 715 2.87 34.81 34.77
CA PHE A 715 1.95 33.75 35.15
C PHE A 715 1.08 33.40 33.94
N SER A 716 1.03 32.12 33.57
CA SER A 716 0.26 31.60 32.45
C SER A 716 -0.69 30.51 32.94
N ARG A 717 -1.93 30.53 32.47
CA ARG A 717 -2.99 29.60 32.89
C ARG A 717 -3.60 28.88 31.69
N LYS A 718 -3.63 27.55 31.74
CA LYS A 718 -4.17 26.69 30.68
C LYS A 718 -5.58 27.09 30.21
N GLU A 719 -6.52 27.31 31.14
CA GLU A 719 -7.90 27.74 30.82
C GLU A 719 -7.96 29.05 30.02
N LEU A 720 -7.06 29.99 30.28
CA LEU A 720 -6.98 31.26 29.55
C LEU A 720 -6.37 31.04 28.17
N ARG A 721 -5.35 30.20 28.07
CA ARG A 721 -4.68 29.84 26.81
C ARG A 721 -5.65 29.19 25.82
N GLU A 722 -6.46 28.24 26.29
CA GLU A 722 -7.50 27.59 25.49
C GLU A 722 -8.59 28.58 25.03
N HIS A 723 -8.94 29.58 25.86
CA HIS A 723 -9.91 30.61 25.49
C HIS A 723 -9.34 31.59 24.46
N GLU A 724 -8.10 32.05 24.65
CA GLU A 724 -7.36 32.93 23.75
C GLU A 724 -7.14 32.27 22.38
N GLN A 725 -6.72 31.00 22.36
CA GLN A 725 -6.55 30.25 21.11
C GLN A 725 -7.87 30.17 20.33
N LYS A 726 -8.98 29.84 21.00
CA LYS A 726 -10.30 29.82 20.38
C LYS A 726 -10.73 31.19 19.83
N GLN A 727 -10.25 32.30 20.40
CA GLN A 727 -10.48 33.65 19.87
C GLN A 727 -9.60 33.93 18.65
N LEU A 728 -8.34 33.46 18.63
CA LEU A 728 -7.45 33.52 17.47
C LEU A 728 -8.02 32.73 16.28
N ASP A 729 -8.45 31.48 16.50
CA ASP A 729 -9.07 30.62 15.47
C ASP A 729 -10.30 31.32 14.85
N GLN A 730 -11.17 31.92 15.69
CA GLN A 730 -12.35 32.67 15.23
C GLN A 730 -12.00 33.97 14.49
N LEU A 731 -10.82 34.56 14.76
CA LEU A 731 -10.33 35.73 14.04
C LEU A 731 -9.75 35.33 12.68
N GLN A 732 -8.97 34.25 12.62
CA GLN A 732 -8.46 33.65 11.37
C GLN A 732 -9.62 33.32 10.42
N ASP A 733 -10.67 32.65 10.90
CA ASP A 733 -11.85 32.31 10.08
C ASP A 733 -12.54 33.56 9.50
N LYS A 734 -12.72 34.61 10.32
CA LYS A 734 -13.32 35.88 9.86
C LYS A 734 -12.44 36.60 8.85
N LEU A 735 -11.12 36.55 9.01
CA LEU A 735 -10.17 37.15 8.07
C LEU A 735 -10.15 36.38 6.74
N ARG A 736 -10.11 35.04 6.78
CA ARG A 736 -10.23 34.17 5.61
C ARG A 736 -11.53 34.43 4.83
N GLN A 737 -12.67 34.56 5.53
CA GLN A 737 -13.95 34.94 4.92
C GLN A 737 -13.90 36.34 4.29
N SER A 738 -13.31 37.33 4.98
CA SER A 738 -13.21 38.71 4.50
C SER A 738 -12.34 38.82 3.24
N ILE A 739 -11.22 38.09 3.18
CA ILE A 739 -10.34 38.04 2.01
C ILE A 739 -11.06 37.38 0.82
N ALA A 740 -11.71 36.24 1.04
CA ALA A 740 -12.49 35.56 0.00
C ALA A 740 -13.62 36.46 -0.57
N THR A 741 -14.27 37.28 0.25
CA THR A 741 -15.24 38.27 -0.26
C THR A 741 -14.59 39.37 -1.10
N ILE A 742 -13.39 39.85 -0.73
CA ILE A 742 -12.65 40.87 -1.50
C ILE A 742 -12.17 40.30 -2.85
N GLU A 743 -11.70 39.05 -2.88
CA GLU A 743 -11.32 38.35 -4.11
C GLU A 743 -12.49 38.22 -5.10
N LEU A 744 -13.71 37.97 -4.59
CA LEU A 744 -14.93 37.90 -5.41
C LEU A 744 -15.37 39.27 -5.95
N GLU A 745 -15.21 40.34 -5.16
CA GLU A 745 -15.59 41.71 -5.57
C GLU A 745 -14.59 42.38 -6.54
N GLN A 746 -13.30 42.03 -6.51
CA GLN A 746 -12.26 42.69 -7.31
C GLN A 746 -12.23 42.33 -8.81
N SER A 747 -13.22 41.60 -9.32
CA SER A 747 -13.30 41.10 -10.70
C SER A 747 -13.42 42.16 -11.83
N ASN A 748 -13.21 43.47 -11.55
CA ASN A 748 -13.29 44.54 -12.55
C ASN A 748 -12.26 45.70 -12.44
N ILE A 749 -11.38 45.79 -11.44
CA ILE A 749 -10.38 46.88 -11.36
C ILE A 749 -9.01 46.36 -10.87
N GLY A 750 -7.98 46.48 -11.72
CA GLY A 750 -6.65 45.91 -11.48
C GLY A 750 -5.82 46.59 -10.39
N LYS A 751 -6.05 46.23 -9.11
CA LYS A 751 -5.16 46.52 -7.98
C LYS A 751 -4.83 45.24 -7.19
N THR A 752 -3.93 44.42 -7.75
CA THR A 752 -3.55 43.09 -7.21
C THR A 752 -2.64 43.11 -5.96
N ALA A 753 -2.36 44.28 -5.36
CA ALA A 753 -1.38 44.43 -4.27
C ALA A 753 -1.93 44.15 -2.86
N ASP A 754 -3.26 44.11 -2.68
CA ASP A 754 -3.89 44.08 -1.36
C ASP A 754 -4.01 42.64 -0.80
N VAL A 755 -4.33 41.68 -1.66
CA VAL A 755 -4.62 40.27 -1.29
C VAL A 755 -3.38 39.54 -0.77
N SER A 756 -2.21 39.78 -1.35
CA SER A 756 -0.94 39.18 -0.89
C SER A 756 -0.56 39.64 0.52
N SER A 757 -0.80 40.91 0.84
CA SER A 757 -0.56 41.47 2.17
C SER A 757 -1.50 40.85 3.20
N ALA A 758 -2.79 40.67 2.84
CA ALA A 758 -3.77 40.02 3.70
C ALA A 758 -3.45 38.53 3.94
N LYS A 759 -2.90 37.83 2.94
CA LYS A 759 -2.41 36.45 3.09
C LYS A 759 -1.26 36.33 4.09
N SER A 760 -0.28 37.24 4.04
CA SER A 760 0.84 37.21 5.01
C SER A 760 0.41 37.40 6.47
N LEU A 761 -0.76 37.99 6.73
CA LEU A 761 -1.32 38.10 8.08
C LEU A 761 -1.97 36.80 8.55
N ILE A 762 -2.57 36.03 7.64
CA ILE A 762 -3.01 34.66 7.95
C ILE A 762 -1.78 33.82 8.26
N ASP A 763 -0.71 33.90 7.46
CA ASP A 763 0.52 33.14 7.71
C ASP A 763 1.14 33.48 9.10
N ILE A 764 1.12 34.76 9.52
CA ILE A 764 1.55 35.17 10.87
C ILE A 764 0.58 34.62 11.95
N LEU A 765 -0.74 34.76 11.76
CA LEU A 765 -1.74 34.27 12.72
C LEU A 765 -1.76 32.74 12.85
N ASP A 766 -1.49 32.01 11.77
CA ASP A 766 -1.38 30.54 11.75
C ASP A 766 -0.13 30.07 12.53
N THR A 767 0.87 30.94 12.73
CA THR A 767 2.08 30.68 13.55
C THR A 767 2.05 31.33 14.93
N THR A 768 0.95 32.01 15.30
CA THR A 768 0.82 32.69 16.59
C THR A 768 0.15 31.77 17.62
N GLU A 769 0.88 31.37 18.66
CA GLU A 769 0.34 30.58 19.77
C GLU A 769 -0.27 31.48 20.86
N ALA A 770 -1.43 31.07 21.40
CA ALA A 770 -1.97 31.66 22.61
C ALA A 770 -1.03 31.45 23.81
N THR A 771 -0.88 32.47 24.67
CA THR A 771 0.01 32.42 25.83
C THR A 771 -0.73 32.14 27.14
N GLY A 772 -2.02 32.50 27.24
CA GLY A 772 -2.82 32.37 28.44
C GLY A 772 -2.32 33.21 29.62
N ARG A 773 -1.64 34.33 29.34
CA ARG A 773 -1.02 35.20 30.36
C ARG A 773 -2.08 35.83 31.27
N LEU A 774 -1.87 35.71 32.59
CA LEU A 774 -2.62 36.40 33.63
C LEU A 774 -1.69 37.43 34.27
N VAL A 775 -2.02 38.71 34.15
CA VAL A 775 -1.25 39.78 34.80
C VAL A 775 -1.45 39.71 36.31
N ILE A 776 -0.36 39.52 37.06
CA ILE A 776 -0.36 39.43 38.52
C ILE A 776 0.62 40.43 39.13
N ASN A 777 0.24 41.06 40.25
CA ASN A 777 1.14 41.93 40.99
C ASN A 777 1.90 41.10 42.05
N LEU A 778 2.97 40.43 41.60
CA LEU A 778 3.71 39.48 42.43
C LEU A 778 4.35 40.13 43.67
N ASP A 779 4.91 41.34 43.54
CA ASP A 779 5.44 42.12 44.66
C ASP A 779 4.36 42.38 45.74
N GLY A 780 3.12 42.66 45.32
CA GLY A 780 1.97 42.86 46.20
C GLY A 780 1.54 41.59 46.92
N ILE A 781 1.53 40.45 46.22
CA ILE A 781 1.18 39.12 46.76
C ILE A 781 2.20 38.72 47.82
N LEU A 782 3.49 38.73 47.48
CA LEU A 782 4.58 38.35 48.38
C LEU A 782 4.68 39.26 49.62
N ALA A 783 4.29 40.54 49.49
CA ALA A 783 4.22 41.47 50.61
C ALA A 783 2.92 41.36 51.44
N GLY A 784 2.00 40.44 51.11
CA GLY A 784 0.71 40.27 51.79
C GLY A 784 -0.23 41.46 51.66
N LYS A 785 -0.09 42.28 50.62
CA LYS A 785 -0.86 43.52 50.40
C LYS A 785 -2.12 43.31 49.55
N ILE A 786 -2.20 42.19 48.84
CA ILE A 786 -3.33 41.78 48.00
C ILE A 786 -3.53 40.26 48.14
N GLU A 787 -4.67 39.77 47.67
CA GLU A 787 -5.05 38.36 47.73
C GLU A 787 -4.12 37.47 46.87
N ASP A 788 -3.76 36.30 47.40
CA ASP A 788 -2.84 35.36 46.75
C ASP A 788 -3.55 34.52 45.68
N VAL A 789 -2.81 34.12 44.64
CA VAL A 789 -3.35 33.35 43.52
C VAL A 789 -3.43 31.88 43.91
N VAL A 790 -4.66 31.34 43.97
CA VAL A 790 -4.88 29.90 44.08
C VAL A 790 -4.48 29.22 42.78
N LEU A 791 -3.64 28.19 42.91
CA LEU A 791 -3.07 27.44 41.80
C LEU A 791 -4.04 26.41 41.22
N LYS A 792 -3.97 26.23 39.91
CA LYS A 792 -4.74 25.25 39.11
C LYS A 792 -3.80 24.36 38.29
N ASP A 793 -4.36 23.29 37.74
CA ASP A 793 -3.60 22.35 36.91
C ASP A 793 -3.19 22.98 35.59
N GLY A 794 -1.91 22.86 35.23
CA GLY A 794 -1.35 23.50 34.04
C GLY A 794 -1.19 25.02 34.16
N ASP A 795 -1.21 25.59 35.38
CA ASP A 795 -0.62 26.91 35.61
C ASP A 795 0.92 26.81 35.45
N MET A 796 1.53 27.91 34.99
CA MET A 796 2.96 28.02 34.74
C MET A 796 3.47 29.39 35.21
N LEU A 797 4.61 29.40 35.89
CA LEU A 797 5.31 30.59 36.35
C LEU A 797 6.68 30.68 35.67
N ILE A 798 6.92 31.74 34.90
CA ILE A 798 8.22 32.01 34.26
C ILE A 798 8.82 33.25 34.90
N VAL A 799 9.98 33.11 35.55
CA VAL A 799 10.72 34.22 36.17
C VAL A 799 11.94 34.55 35.30
N PRO A 800 11.93 35.63 34.51
CA PRO A 800 13.08 35.98 33.66
C PRO A 800 14.22 36.61 34.46
N SER A 801 15.41 36.66 33.86
CA SER A 801 16.58 37.33 34.44
C SER A 801 16.48 38.86 34.42
N TYR A 802 17.17 39.50 35.35
CA TYR A 802 17.16 40.95 35.56
C TYR A 802 17.76 41.70 34.38
N ARG A 803 16.89 42.39 33.66
CA ARG A 803 17.23 43.28 32.54
C ARG A 803 17.56 44.66 33.07
N GLN A 804 18.54 45.32 32.46
CA GLN A 804 18.97 46.68 32.82
C GLN A 804 18.60 47.71 31.74
N GLU A 805 17.88 47.28 30.71
CA GLU A 805 17.56 48.05 29.52
C GLU A 805 16.07 48.43 29.44
N VAL A 806 15.79 49.49 28.67
CA VAL A 806 14.46 49.89 28.19
C VAL A 806 14.50 49.79 26.67
N THR A 807 13.52 49.12 26.06
CA THR A 807 13.51 48.86 24.62
C THR A 807 12.59 49.83 23.91
N VAL A 808 13.00 50.40 22.78
CA VAL A 808 12.18 51.32 21.96
C VAL A 808 11.96 50.71 20.58
N VAL A 809 10.70 50.52 20.20
CA VAL A 809 10.30 49.87 18.93
C VAL A 809 9.21 50.66 18.20
N GLY A 810 9.10 50.40 16.89
CA GLY A 810 8.12 51.02 16.01
C GLY A 810 8.69 52.20 15.21
N GLU A 811 7.89 53.26 15.05
CA GLU A 811 8.19 54.40 14.17
C GLU A 811 9.17 55.42 14.76
N VAL A 812 10.30 54.93 15.28
CA VAL A 812 11.48 55.73 15.62
C VAL A 812 12.55 55.61 14.54
N GLN A 813 13.49 56.56 14.48
CA GLN A 813 14.57 56.54 13.48
C GLN A 813 15.42 55.26 13.60
N VAL A 814 15.74 54.81 14.81
CA VAL A 814 16.47 53.56 15.10
C VAL A 814 15.81 52.82 16.26
N ALA A 815 15.08 51.74 15.97
CA ALA A 815 14.53 50.85 17.00
C ALA A 815 15.69 50.09 17.68
N THR A 816 15.83 50.23 19.00
CA THR A 816 16.95 49.67 19.78
C THR A 816 16.66 49.69 21.29
N SER A 817 17.51 49.03 22.07
CA SER A 817 17.44 49.05 23.55
C SER A 817 18.51 49.97 24.14
N HIS A 818 18.11 50.74 25.17
CA HIS A 818 18.95 51.69 25.89
C HIS A 818 19.12 51.27 27.34
N LEU A 819 20.25 51.57 27.96
CA LEU A 819 20.43 51.33 29.41
C LEU A 819 19.43 52.18 30.21
N TYR A 820 18.71 51.53 31.13
CA TYR A 820 17.75 52.18 32.02
C TYR A 820 18.42 53.23 32.91
N ASN A 821 17.84 54.42 32.93
CA ASN A 821 18.17 55.52 33.81
C ASN A 821 16.89 55.99 34.53
N PRO A 822 16.85 56.01 35.87
CA PRO A 822 15.68 56.43 36.62
C PRO A 822 15.33 57.93 36.49
N ASN A 823 16.15 58.72 35.80
CA ASN A 823 15.92 60.14 35.53
C ASN A 823 15.37 60.41 34.11
N PHE A 824 15.18 59.38 33.28
CA PHE A 824 14.64 59.53 31.92
C PHE A 824 13.16 59.14 31.88
N ASP A 825 12.35 59.97 31.23
CA ASP A 825 10.99 59.62 30.82
C ASP A 825 10.98 58.86 29.48
N PHE A 826 9.80 58.61 28.91
CA PHE A 826 9.72 57.83 27.67
C PHE A 826 10.13 58.66 26.43
N GLU A 827 9.91 59.97 26.45
CA GLU A 827 10.42 60.89 25.43
C GLU A 827 11.96 60.89 25.36
N ASP A 828 12.66 60.92 26.51
CA ASP A 828 14.13 60.82 26.58
C ASP A 828 14.68 59.57 25.84
N TYR A 829 14.01 58.42 25.94
CA TYR A 829 14.43 57.20 25.24
C TYR A 829 14.09 57.23 23.74
N ILE A 830 12.99 57.88 23.35
CA ILE A 830 12.63 58.08 21.94
C ILE A 830 13.63 59.01 21.26
N ASP A 831 14.00 60.13 21.89
CA ASP A 831 15.02 61.06 21.39
C ASP A 831 16.40 60.37 21.25
N ARG A 832 16.76 59.52 22.21
CA ARG A 832 17.98 58.67 22.14
C ARG A 832 17.93 57.62 21.05
N SER A 833 16.73 57.25 20.60
CA SER A 833 16.47 56.39 19.44
C SER A 833 16.47 57.18 18.11
N GLY A 834 16.91 58.44 18.15
CA GLY A 834 16.97 59.37 17.01
C GLY A 834 15.70 60.19 16.82
N GLY A 835 14.73 60.08 17.73
CA GLY A 835 13.41 60.71 17.64
C GLY A 835 12.38 59.87 16.88
N GLU A 836 11.14 60.35 16.89
CA GLU A 836 10.03 59.82 16.09
C GLU A 836 10.29 60.02 14.57
N LYS A 837 9.72 59.17 13.72
CA LYS A 837 9.65 59.38 12.26
C LYS A 837 8.46 60.28 11.90
N ASP A 838 8.49 60.90 10.72
CA ASP A 838 7.35 61.67 10.18
C ASP A 838 6.06 60.83 9.98
N THR A 839 6.22 59.50 10.00
CA THR A 839 5.19 58.45 9.92
C THR A 839 4.69 57.98 11.28
N ALA A 840 5.23 58.48 12.41
CA ALA A 840 4.83 58.08 13.75
C ALA A 840 3.50 58.70 14.20
N ASN A 841 2.71 57.94 14.95
CA ASN A 841 1.55 58.45 15.69
C ASN A 841 1.96 58.86 17.11
N SER A 842 2.42 60.10 17.22
CA SER A 842 2.84 60.74 18.46
C SER A 842 1.78 60.73 19.58
N ASP A 843 0.49 60.65 19.25
CA ASP A 843 -0.60 60.71 20.23
C ASP A 843 -1.03 59.32 20.76
N ALA A 844 -0.50 58.23 20.19
CA ALA A 844 -0.89 56.85 20.54
C ALA A 844 0.28 55.98 21.06
N ILE A 845 1.42 56.59 21.40
CA ILE A 845 2.55 55.91 22.05
C ILE A 845 2.08 55.26 23.35
N TYR A 846 2.52 54.03 23.62
CA TYR A 846 2.30 53.37 24.91
C TYR A 846 3.55 52.65 25.41
N ILE A 847 3.52 52.30 26.70
CA ILE A 847 4.57 51.56 27.40
C ILE A 847 4.01 50.19 27.76
N VAL A 848 4.66 49.13 27.28
CA VAL A 848 4.46 47.77 27.76
C VAL A 848 5.40 47.57 28.94
N LYS A 849 4.83 47.38 30.12
CA LYS A 849 5.56 47.09 31.35
C LYS A 849 6.12 45.67 31.30
N ALA A 850 7.19 45.41 32.05
CA ALA A 850 7.80 44.08 32.09
C ALA A 850 6.84 42.96 32.58
N ASP A 851 5.85 43.28 33.42
CA ASP A 851 4.76 42.37 33.83
C ASP A 851 3.73 42.08 32.72
N GLY A 852 3.83 42.76 31.57
CA GLY A 852 2.93 42.66 30.43
C GLY A 852 1.72 43.57 30.51
N SER A 853 1.60 44.41 31.54
CA SER A 853 0.58 45.47 31.59
C SER A 853 0.91 46.59 30.61
N VAL A 854 -0.11 47.28 30.10
CA VAL A 854 0.06 48.37 29.11
C VAL A 854 -0.39 49.69 29.73
N ILE A 855 0.47 50.69 29.64
CA ILE A 855 0.23 52.04 30.17
C ILE A 855 0.28 53.05 29.01
N LEU A 856 -0.75 53.88 28.90
CA LEU A 856 -0.76 55.04 28.01
C LEU A 856 -0.19 56.26 28.77
N PRO A 857 1.01 56.76 28.42
CA PRO A 857 1.53 57.99 29.00
C PRO A 857 0.67 59.19 28.57
N ASN A 858 0.44 60.12 29.50
CA ASN A 858 -0.55 61.19 29.32
C ASN A 858 0.15 62.53 29.02
N ARG A 859 0.15 62.97 27.75
CA ARG A 859 0.85 64.19 27.25
C ARG A 859 0.17 65.54 27.62
N SER A 860 -0.51 65.61 28.77
CA SER A 860 -1.30 66.77 29.20
C SER A 860 -0.43 67.98 29.63
N SER A 861 -0.08 68.83 28.67
CA SER A 861 0.77 70.02 28.87
C SER A 861 0.12 71.12 29.72
N TRP A 862 0.74 71.50 30.86
CA TRP A 862 0.86 72.89 31.37
C TRP A 862 1.52 72.98 32.77
N LEU A 863 1.27 72.06 33.73
CA LEU A 863 1.74 72.23 35.13
C LEU A 863 2.10 70.96 35.95
N THR A 864 2.18 69.77 35.37
CA THR A 864 2.54 68.53 36.10
C THR A 864 3.55 67.70 35.31
N HIS A 865 4.51 67.07 36.01
CA HIS A 865 5.42 66.10 35.40
C HIS A 865 4.65 64.83 35.00
N SER A 866 5.15 64.10 34.01
CA SER A 866 4.57 62.84 33.52
C SER A 866 4.67 61.74 34.59
N ASP A 867 3.53 61.26 35.10
CA ASP A 867 3.46 60.20 36.13
C ASP A 867 3.76 58.77 35.58
N ALA A 868 3.99 58.62 34.27
CA ALA A 868 4.28 57.34 33.61
C ALA A 868 5.73 56.91 33.85
N LYS A 869 6.02 56.44 35.07
CA LYS A 869 7.37 56.03 35.48
C LYS A 869 7.85 54.78 34.72
N ILE A 870 8.86 54.98 33.87
CA ILE A 870 9.62 53.91 33.24
C ILE A 870 10.42 53.14 34.29
N GLU A 871 10.50 51.82 34.11
CA GLU A 871 11.32 50.89 34.88
C GLU A 871 12.16 50.02 33.93
N SER A 872 13.18 49.36 34.47
CA SER A 872 14.00 48.40 33.72
C SER A 872 13.15 47.25 33.18
N GLY A 873 13.35 46.86 31.92
CA GLY A 873 12.58 45.84 31.20
C GLY A 873 11.31 46.35 30.51
N ASP A 874 10.93 47.62 30.69
CA ASP A 874 9.81 48.22 29.95
C ASP A 874 10.14 48.36 28.44
N THR A 875 9.11 48.26 27.61
CA THR A 875 9.19 48.51 26.17
C THR A 875 8.30 49.68 25.77
N ILE A 876 8.90 50.72 25.19
CA ILE A 876 8.21 51.89 24.64
C ILE A 876 7.90 51.57 23.16
N VAL A 877 6.62 51.67 22.80
CA VAL A 877 6.14 51.30 21.47
C VAL A 877 5.55 52.54 20.79
N VAL A 878 6.15 52.93 19.66
CA VAL A 878 5.75 54.09 18.87
C VAL A 878 4.96 53.63 17.63
N PRO A 879 3.63 53.82 17.58
CA PRO A 879 2.80 53.36 16.46
C PRO A 879 3.03 54.13 15.16
N LEU A 880 2.56 53.54 14.06
CA LEU A 880 2.39 54.20 12.77
C LEU A 880 1.16 55.12 12.76
N ASP A 881 1.28 56.33 12.20
CA ASP A 881 0.17 57.23 11.89
C ASP A 881 -0.57 56.75 10.64
N THR A 882 -1.61 55.97 10.89
CA THR A 882 -2.51 55.42 9.87
C THR A 882 -3.33 56.48 9.14
N THR A 883 -3.31 57.75 9.57
CA THR A 883 -4.03 58.85 8.90
C THR A 883 -3.21 59.53 7.80
N ARG A 884 -1.87 59.36 7.79
CA ARG A 884 -0.96 59.94 6.79
C ARG A 884 -0.67 59.01 5.61
N VAL A 885 -1.02 57.73 5.70
CA VAL A 885 -0.80 56.75 4.63
C VAL A 885 -1.96 56.81 3.64
N ASP A 886 -1.86 57.76 2.71
CA ASP A 886 -2.95 58.02 1.75
C ASP A 886 -3.12 56.86 0.76
N SER A 887 -4.36 56.39 0.61
CA SER A 887 -4.79 55.20 -0.14
C SER A 887 -4.30 53.82 0.37
N LEU A 888 -4.96 53.29 1.41
CA LEU A 888 -5.51 51.91 1.46
C LEU A 888 -6.25 51.67 2.80
N GLU A 889 -7.58 51.47 2.74
CA GLU A 889 -8.42 51.24 3.94
C GLU A 889 -8.09 49.93 4.68
N LEU A 890 -7.40 48.99 4.01
CA LEU A 890 -6.80 47.82 4.66
C LEU A 890 -5.62 48.19 5.55
N TRP A 891 -4.70 49.07 5.12
CA TRP A 891 -3.43 49.28 5.82
C TRP A 891 -3.58 49.87 7.23
N SER A 892 -4.64 50.64 7.50
CA SER A 892 -4.96 51.09 8.86
C SER A 892 -5.39 49.94 9.79
N ARG A 893 -6.10 48.94 9.26
CA ARG A 893 -6.52 47.74 10.01
C ARG A 893 -5.39 46.73 10.13
N VAL A 894 -4.60 46.54 9.06
CA VAL A 894 -3.41 45.70 9.03
C VAL A 894 -2.37 46.20 10.01
N SER A 895 -2.01 47.49 9.99
CA SER A 895 -1.08 48.06 10.96
C SER A 895 -1.63 47.93 12.39
N GLN A 896 -2.93 48.12 12.63
CA GLN A 896 -3.53 47.92 13.95
C GLN A 896 -3.47 46.47 14.44
N ILE A 897 -3.65 45.47 13.55
CA ILE A 897 -3.53 44.03 13.86
C ILE A 897 -2.05 43.64 14.04
N VAL A 898 -1.15 44.08 13.16
CA VAL A 898 0.31 43.88 13.28
C VAL A 898 0.83 44.54 14.55
N TYR A 899 0.25 45.65 14.99
CA TYR A 899 0.58 46.34 16.24
C TYR A 899 0.06 45.59 17.48
N GLN A 900 -1.12 44.96 17.40
CA GLN A 900 -1.64 44.05 18.44
C GLN A 900 -0.83 42.75 18.51
N LEU A 901 -0.37 42.22 17.37
CA LEU A 901 0.54 41.08 17.30
C LEU A 901 1.96 41.46 17.74
N ALA A 902 2.42 42.68 17.46
CA ALA A 902 3.68 43.23 17.96
C ALA A 902 3.63 43.53 19.46
N LEU A 903 2.46 43.81 20.03
CA LEU A 903 2.27 43.84 21.49
C LEU A 903 2.58 42.45 22.10
N GLY A 904 2.09 41.38 21.45
CA GLY A 904 2.43 40.00 21.79
C GLY A 904 3.90 39.66 21.52
N ALA A 905 4.43 40.00 20.35
CA ALA A 905 5.79 39.68 19.94
C ALA A 905 6.87 40.53 20.63
N ALA A 906 6.56 41.75 21.10
CA ALA A 906 7.42 42.52 21.99
C ALA A 906 7.37 41.95 23.41
N ALA A 907 6.20 41.48 23.87
CA ALA A 907 6.11 40.71 25.11
C ALA A 907 6.83 39.34 25.01
N VAL A 908 6.98 38.75 23.82
CA VAL A 908 7.70 37.48 23.57
C VAL A 908 9.19 37.66 23.30
N ASN A 909 9.62 38.70 22.57
CA ASN A 909 11.05 39.07 22.43
C ASN A 909 11.60 39.78 23.69
N SER A 910 10.78 39.99 24.73
CA SER A 910 11.22 40.31 26.09
C SER A 910 11.43 39.09 27.00
N PHE A 911 11.36 37.87 26.47
CA PHE A 911 11.84 36.65 27.15
C PHE A 911 13.33 36.40 26.88
#